data_AF-A0A9D4DXK7-F1
#
_entry.id   AF-A0A9D4DXK7-F1
#
_cell.length_a   1.000
_cell.length_b   1.000
_cell.length_c   1.000
_cell.angle_alpha   90.00
_cell.angle_beta   90.00
_cell.angle_gamma   90.00
#
_symmetry.space_group_name_H-M   'P 1'
#
loop_
_entity.id
_entity.type
_entity.pdbx_description
1 polymer ?
#
loop_
_entity_poly.entity_id
_entity_poly.type
_entity_poly.pdbx_seq_one_letter_code
_entity_poly.pdbx_strand_id
1 'polypeptide(L)'
;MTQCHEMHQSEKPKLEDIVKSEGGYMKSAKSMVSLGGSLLQGVVKGPSKNALKESLMAVGFRYYLILARMTDIHPQLAERLNLTPEQEKAFEYYKKNSTSVEIVKDDVLQKINFRIKNKILIREEVKEKLKWNVDRTSPSNKIRDLMDWTRDIMQDISYQRKILFNPIAIMFTKGWLLWNHLVTFLSFAINIMMLFTWNAKATVEDYQKVQALGNSTNQTFDWALLRDPTPEIKGLPIQEYTITMYILMGLHNLFSLFVLISYFLSNHPRLPTLSEIKELLICCRSDDNGEEADQKRSSEEKPSKLDVKFLSFTTFYYMLFLGTSVAGTLFHGYFFAFHLLNIVNNNQLLSGVIKAVTQNGVSLLWVGILGFIVIYIYSLVGFSLLRAYFAPGDYLYCSTLWQCTVTVIRYGLIGDMFEVVKQSEHERTFATFWPIVLYHVSFFIFITTIGLNIIFGIIVDTFSELRDLKWRAESDMKDTCFICSRNSYDFEHHGKGFDYHVRNEHNMWSYVFFFIHLNDMKTSDYTAIELYVSKQLDQESYDFFPMNRALCLSSIDIDSTESKIDELLFQVTTIAQKQRDDEVEKKRKVEKLKQKRWQEKHRRFIFGLHNQDENELGGRGPLLPQSGSSNEGGYGPPPKNSGNMLSVSDESDFYKEKRGSISLLQILEGLPDDKSSRASPQSRILSISDSEEDTDSLGSTGPVDSYDLTKSREMSRERIDAIVDAPIIVLPEPQTEPQDASSGEETPPADDLLAASLAAMDDYDGDDQQSTRL
;
A
#
# COMPACT_ATOMS: atom_id res chain seq x y z
N MET A 1 38.79 -5.15 19.48
CA MET A 1 37.37 -5.57 19.34
C MET A 1 36.93 -6.48 20.48
N THR A 2 37.44 -7.72 20.59
CA THR A 2 36.96 -8.74 21.56
C THR A 2 36.97 -8.27 23.01
N GLN A 3 38.08 -7.70 23.50
CA GLN A 3 38.19 -7.10 24.83
C GLN A 3 37.09 -6.05 25.13
N CYS A 4 36.69 -5.24 24.13
CA CYS A 4 35.62 -4.26 24.28
C CYS A 4 34.25 -4.93 24.44
N HIS A 5 34.03 -6.03 23.72
CA HIS A 5 32.84 -6.86 23.81
C HIS A 5 32.77 -7.62 25.14
N GLU A 6 33.87 -8.22 25.59
CA GLU A 6 34.02 -8.88 26.89
C GLU A 6 33.73 -7.91 28.05
N MET A 7 34.40 -6.75 28.08
CA MET A 7 34.16 -5.72 29.11
C MET A 7 32.71 -5.18 29.08
N HIS A 8 32.08 -5.13 27.91
CA HIS A 8 30.67 -4.74 27.78
C HIS A 8 29.70 -5.84 28.24
N GLN A 9 30.11 -7.11 28.23
CA GLN A 9 29.32 -8.25 28.72
C GLN A 9 29.52 -8.55 30.20
N SER A 10 30.74 -8.41 30.73
CA SER A 10 31.10 -8.79 32.11
C SER A 10 30.44 -7.94 33.20
N GLU A 11 29.91 -6.76 32.84
CA GLU A 11 29.05 -5.96 33.73
C GLU A 11 27.57 -6.41 33.79
N LYS A 12 27.17 -7.47 33.05
CA LYS A 12 25.90 -8.16 33.33
C LYS A 12 26.09 -9.06 34.56
N PRO A 13 25.19 -9.06 35.56
CA PRO A 13 25.25 -10.03 36.64
C PRO A 13 25.16 -11.44 36.08
N LYS A 14 26.06 -12.34 36.49
CA LYS A 14 26.00 -13.74 36.06
C LYS A 14 24.79 -14.41 36.71
N LEU A 15 24.12 -15.29 35.97
CA LEU A 15 23.01 -16.08 36.51
C LEU A 15 23.45 -16.92 37.73
N GLU A 16 24.71 -17.37 37.73
CA GLU A 16 25.40 -18.06 38.83
C GLU A 16 25.38 -17.28 40.15
N ASP A 17 25.46 -15.95 40.11
CA ASP A 17 25.49 -15.10 41.30
C ASP A 17 24.07 -14.86 41.86
N ILE A 18 23.04 -15.04 41.02
CA ILE A 18 21.62 -15.01 41.42
C ILE A 18 21.24 -16.35 42.05
N VAL A 19 21.59 -17.47 41.41
CA VAL A 19 21.26 -18.83 41.87
C VAL A 19 21.90 -19.14 43.24
N LYS A 20 23.08 -18.61 43.54
CA LYS A 20 23.72 -18.73 44.86
C LYS A 20 22.99 -18.01 46.00
N SER A 21 21.94 -17.24 45.72
CA SER A 21 21.13 -16.54 46.73
C SER A 21 19.88 -17.33 47.19
N GLU A 22 19.50 -18.43 46.52
CA GLU A 22 18.26 -19.15 46.83
C GLU A 22 18.46 -20.23 47.90
N GLY A 23 18.72 -19.78 49.14
CA GLY A 23 18.92 -20.60 50.33
C GLY A 23 17.93 -20.32 51.46
N GLY A 24 16.64 -20.18 51.18
CA GLY A 24 15.62 -19.99 52.23
C GLY A 24 14.22 -19.66 51.75
N TYR A 25 13.26 -20.57 51.96
CA TYR A 25 11.84 -20.29 51.78
C TYR A 25 11.33 -19.30 52.86
N MET A 26 10.25 -18.58 52.51
CA MET A 26 9.49 -17.64 53.36
C MET A 26 10.22 -16.38 53.87
N LYS A 27 10.07 -15.27 53.12
CA LYS A 27 9.55 -13.99 53.66
C LYS A 27 9.16 -13.00 52.55
N SER A 28 7.86 -12.90 52.28
CA SER A 28 7.29 -11.81 51.48
C SER A 28 7.38 -10.46 52.22
N ALA A 29 7.02 -9.37 51.54
CA ALA A 29 6.93 -7.99 52.04
C ALA A 29 8.23 -7.29 52.53
N LYS A 30 9.40 -7.93 52.56
CA LYS A 30 10.68 -7.22 52.82
C LYS A 30 11.59 -6.99 51.61
N SER A 31 11.37 -7.66 50.49
CA SER A 31 12.18 -7.48 49.26
C SER A 31 11.92 -6.15 48.53
N MET A 32 10.70 -5.60 48.59
CA MET A 32 10.38 -4.34 47.90
C MET A 32 11.15 -3.13 48.45
N VAL A 33 11.48 -3.14 49.75
CA VAL A 33 12.23 -2.04 50.39
C VAL A 33 13.73 -2.11 50.05
N SER A 34 14.32 -3.30 49.96
CA SER A 34 15.71 -3.45 49.48
C SER A 34 15.84 -3.16 47.98
N LEU A 35 14.79 -3.46 47.19
CA LEU A 35 14.72 -3.08 45.78
C LEU A 35 14.79 -1.55 45.61
N GLY A 36 14.03 -0.80 46.42
CA GLY A 36 14.06 0.67 46.43
C GLY A 36 15.41 1.27 46.84
N GLY A 37 16.06 0.68 47.85
CA GLY A 37 17.41 1.10 48.28
C GLY A 37 18.48 0.93 47.19
N SER A 38 18.45 -0.21 46.49
CA SER A 38 19.36 -0.48 45.36
C SER A 38 19.13 0.49 44.19
N LEU A 39 17.88 0.81 43.89
CA LEU A 39 17.51 1.77 42.83
C LEU A 39 18.14 3.15 43.06
N LEU A 40 18.04 3.68 44.28
CA LEU A 40 18.60 4.99 44.64
C LEU A 40 20.13 5.01 44.62
N GLN A 41 20.79 3.93 45.07
CA GLN A 41 22.25 3.86 45.04
C GLN A 41 22.82 3.65 43.63
N GLY A 42 22.04 3.06 42.73
CA GLY A 42 22.35 2.97 41.29
C GLY A 42 22.36 4.34 40.59
N VAL A 43 21.41 5.23 40.92
CA VAL A 43 21.29 6.57 40.29
C VAL A 43 22.56 7.42 40.47
N VAL A 44 23.16 7.42 41.66
CA VAL A 44 24.31 8.30 41.99
C VAL A 44 25.62 7.85 41.30
N LYS A 45 25.77 6.56 40.95
CA LYS A 45 26.94 6.05 40.18
C LYS A 45 26.63 5.77 38.70
N GLY A 46 25.36 5.92 38.28
CA GLY A 46 24.87 5.62 36.94
C GLY A 46 25.53 6.34 35.75
N PRO A 47 25.74 7.67 35.77
CA PRO A 47 26.17 8.39 34.55
C PRO A 47 27.58 7.99 34.09
N SER A 48 28.52 7.81 35.03
CA SER A 48 29.89 7.40 34.71
C SER A 48 29.95 5.98 34.13
N LYS A 49 29.21 5.02 34.72
CA LYS A 49 29.13 3.64 34.21
C LYS A 49 28.52 3.58 32.81
N ASN A 50 27.41 4.31 32.58
CA ASN A 50 26.78 4.36 31.27
C ASN A 50 27.68 5.02 30.20
N ALA A 51 28.43 6.06 30.57
CA ALA A 51 29.40 6.70 29.67
C ALA A 51 30.57 5.76 29.32
N LEU A 52 31.13 5.04 30.30
CA LEU A 52 32.18 4.04 30.06
C LEU A 52 31.66 2.94 29.12
N LYS A 53 30.46 2.42 29.39
CA LYS A 53 29.81 1.38 28.58
C LYS A 53 29.58 1.80 27.13
N GLU A 54 29.11 3.02 26.90
CA GLU A 54 28.91 3.56 25.55
C GLU A 54 30.24 3.86 24.83
N SER A 55 31.28 4.29 25.56
CA SER A 55 32.62 4.49 24.99
C SER A 55 33.29 3.15 24.59
N LEU A 56 33.16 2.10 25.40
CA LEU A 56 33.59 0.74 25.06
C LEU A 56 32.87 0.22 23.81
N MET A 57 31.56 0.48 23.69
CA MET A 57 30.79 0.14 22.49
C MET A 57 31.25 0.93 21.26
N ALA A 58 31.50 2.23 21.38
CA ALA A 58 31.98 3.07 20.28
C ALA A 58 33.39 2.64 19.80
N VAL A 59 34.33 2.36 20.71
CA VAL A 59 35.67 1.87 20.38
C VAL A 59 35.61 0.49 19.74
N GLY A 60 34.84 -0.44 20.33
CA GLY A 60 34.65 -1.79 19.76
C GLY A 60 34.03 -1.76 18.36
N PHE A 61 33.02 -0.90 18.15
CA PHE A 61 32.38 -0.71 16.85
C PHE A 61 33.33 -0.10 15.80
N ARG A 62 34.24 0.82 16.17
CA ARG A 62 35.25 1.35 15.24
C ARG A 62 36.20 0.27 14.72
N TYR A 63 36.60 -0.70 15.55
CA TYR A 63 37.37 -1.87 15.08
C TYR A 63 36.56 -2.77 14.15
N TYR A 64 35.28 -3.01 14.46
CA TYR A 64 34.37 -3.75 13.58
C TYR A 64 34.22 -3.05 12.22
N LEU A 65 34.04 -1.73 12.19
CA LEU A 65 33.88 -0.93 10.98
C LEU A 65 35.09 -1.05 10.03
N ILE A 66 36.31 -1.04 10.58
CA ILE A 66 37.54 -1.24 9.80
C ILE A 66 37.56 -2.64 9.16
N LEU A 67 37.28 -3.70 9.95
CA LEU A 67 37.24 -5.08 9.45
C LEU A 67 36.15 -5.26 8.39
N ALA A 68 34.94 -4.75 8.64
CA ALA A 68 33.84 -4.79 7.68
C ALA A 68 34.21 -4.10 6.36
N ARG A 69 34.81 -2.90 6.42
CA ARG A 69 35.22 -2.16 5.21
C ARG A 69 36.38 -2.81 4.46
N MET A 70 37.31 -3.46 5.17
CA MET A 70 38.37 -4.26 4.53
C MET A 70 37.80 -5.47 3.79
N THR A 71 36.83 -6.18 4.38
CA THR A 71 36.11 -7.30 3.73
C THR A 71 35.23 -6.83 2.57
N ASP A 72 34.60 -5.66 2.67
CA ASP A 72 33.82 -5.04 1.56
C ASP A 72 34.70 -4.71 0.34
N ILE A 73 36.00 -4.38 0.55
CA ILE A 73 36.95 -4.05 -0.53
C ILE A 73 37.64 -5.31 -1.09
N HIS A 74 37.94 -6.29 -0.23
CA HIS A 74 38.60 -7.54 -0.61
C HIS A 74 37.86 -8.74 -0.01
N PRO A 75 36.88 -9.33 -0.74
CA PRO A 75 36.09 -10.47 -0.23
C PRO A 75 36.96 -11.67 0.20
N GLN A 76 38.03 -11.97 -0.55
CA GLN A 76 39.01 -13.02 -0.23
C GLN A 76 39.77 -12.79 1.09
N LEU A 77 39.68 -11.60 1.70
CA LEU A 77 40.28 -11.35 3.00
C LEU A 77 39.54 -12.10 4.12
N ALA A 78 38.23 -12.33 3.97
CA ALA A 78 37.44 -13.10 4.94
C ALA A 78 37.95 -14.53 5.08
N GLU A 79 38.29 -15.19 3.97
CA GLU A 79 38.84 -16.55 3.93
C GLU A 79 40.26 -16.64 4.51
N ARG A 80 40.99 -15.52 4.54
CA ARG A 80 42.35 -15.42 5.12
C ARG A 80 42.34 -14.99 6.58
N LEU A 81 41.21 -14.51 7.09
CA LEU A 81 41.03 -14.11 8.49
C LEU A 81 40.65 -15.33 9.34
N ASN A 82 41.64 -16.11 9.74
CA ASN A 82 41.52 -17.17 10.75
C ASN A 82 41.22 -16.56 12.13
N LEU A 83 39.96 -16.14 12.34
CA LEU A 83 39.46 -15.60 13.61
C LEU A 83 39.34 -16.70 14.66
N THR A 84 39.60 -16.36 15.93
CA THR A 84 39.23 -17.24 17.05
C THR A 84 37.71 -17.22 17.27
N PRO A 85 37.09 -18.27 17.83
CA PRO A 85 35.64 -18.30 18.08
C PRO A 85 35.16 -17.24 19.09
N GLU A 86 36.06 -16.53 19.77
CA GLU A 86 35.75 -15.37 20.61
C GLU A 86 35.73 -14.08 19.77
N GLN A 87 36.70 -13.92 18.87
CA GLN A 87 36.74 -12.82 17.90
C GLN A 87 35.54 -12.85 16.95
N GLU A 88 35.12 -14.04 16.52
CA GLU A 88 33.92 -14.24 15.70
C GLU A 88 32.64 -13.82 16.43
N LYS A 89 32.41 -14.29 17.68
CA LYS A 89 31.28 -13.85 18.51
C LYS A 89 31.26 -12.32 18.72
N ALA A 90 32.43 -11.71 18.89
CA ALA A 90 32.53 -10.26 18.98
C ALA A 90 32.19 -9.57 17.64
N PHE A 91 32.64 -10.11 16.51
CA PHE A 91 32.31 -9.62 15.16
C PHE A 91 30.81 -9.72 14.89
N GLU A 92 30.19 -10.87 15.11
CA GLU A 92 28.74 -11.09 14.98
C GLU A 92 27.93 -10.12 15.84
N TYR A 93 28.39 -9.87 17.07
CA TYR A 93 27.72 -8.95 17.98
C TYR A 93 27.70 -7.51 17.46
N TYR A 94 28.81 -7.00 16.92
CA TYR A 94 28.82 -5.67 16.31
C TYR A 94 28.04 -5.66 14.98
N LYS A 95 28.20 -6.69 14.14
CA LYS A 95 27.42 -6.90 12.90
C LYS A 95 25.91 -6.83 13.15
N LYS A 96 25.40 -7.57 14.14
CA LYS A 96 23.97 -7.62 14.53
C LYS A 96 23.42 -6.27 15.02
N ASN A 97 24.27 -5.40 15.57
CA ASN A 97 23.92 -4.05 16.02
C ASN A 97 24.29 -2.94 15.01
N SER A 98 24.66 -3.33 13.79
CA SER A 98 24.98 -2.45 12.67
C SER A 98 24.03 -2.67 11.50
N THR A 99 24.10 -1.80 10.50
CA THR A 99 23.63 -2.08 9.15
C THR A 99 24.42 -1.23 8.14
N SER A 100 24.19 -1.47 6.85
CA SER A 100 24.79 -0.72 5.76
C SER A 100 23.75 -0.03 4.88
N VAL A 101 24.19 1.03 4.22
CA VAL A 101 23.51 1.70 3.09
C VAL A 101 24.50 1.97 1.98
N GLU A 102 24.04 1.99 0.73
CA GLU A 102 24.83 2.40 -0.43
C GLU A 102 24.44 3.81 -0.85
N ILE A 103 25.44 4.68 -1.06
CA ILE A 103 25.26 6.11 -1.32
C ILE A 103 26.17 6.53 -2.47
N VAL A 104 25.63 7.27 -3.43
CA VAL A 104 26.37 7.89 -4.54
C VAL A 104 26.97 9.21 -4.07
N LYS A 105 28.27 9.38 -4.29
CA LYS A 105 28.97 10.65 -4.09
C LYS A 105 30.04 10.81 -5.16
N ASP A 106 30.05 11.95 -5.83
CA ASP A 106 30.99 12.27 -6.92
C ASP A 106 30.96 11.17 -8.01
N ASP A 107 29.75 10.76 -8.40
CA ASP A 107 29.38 9.59 -9.23
C ASP A 107 29.81 8.20 -8.70
N VAL A 108 30.71 8.11 -7.73
CA VAL A 108 31.18 6.85 -7.13
C VAL A 108 30.16 6.32 -6.12
N LEU A 109 29.78 5.05 -6.28
CA LEU A 109 28.92 4.33 -5.34
C LEU A 109 29.72 3.82 -4.13
N GLN A 110 29.26 4.13 -2.91
CA GLN A 110 30.00 3.87 -1.67
C GLN A 110 29.11 3.26 -0.58
N LYS A 111 29.55 2.14 0.00
CA LYS A 111 28.88 1.47 1.11
C LYS A 111 29.33 2.04 2.45
N ILE A 112 28.38 2.54 3.24
CA ILE A 112 28.58 3.05 4.60
C ILE A 112 28.02 2.03 5.59
N ASN A 113 28.81 1.65 6.60
CA ASN A 113 28.36 0.79 7.70
C ASN A 113 28.22 1.64 8.98
N PHE A 114 27.06 1.63 9.64
CA PHE A 114 26.77 2.46 10.83
C PHE A 114 26.08 1.67 11.95
N ARG A 115 26.05 2.23 13.17
CA ARG A 115 25.53 1.57 14.37
C ARG A 115 24.07 1.97 14.65
N ILE A 116 23.20 0.97 14.79
CA ILE A 116 21.82 1.17 15.26
C ILE A 116 21.83 1.14 16.80
N LYS A 117 21.44 2.24 17.45
CA LYS A 117 21.36 2.33 18.92
C LYS A 117 20.20 1.50 19.50
N ASN A 118 18.99 1.62 18.90
CA ASN A 118 17.78 0.90 19.29
C ASN A 118 16.97 0.50 18.04
N LYS A 119 16.66 -0.79 17.87
CA LYS A 119 15.84 -1.27 16.74
C LYS A 119 14.32 -1.11 16.96
N ILE A 120 13.87 -1.09 18.22
CA ILE A 120 12.45 -1.00 18.64
C ILE A 120 12.00 0.47 18.71
N LEU A 121 12.37 1.28 17.72
CA LEU A 121 12.17 2.74 17.75
C LEU A 121 10.96 3.19 16.92
N ILE A 122 10.57 2.41 15.90
CA ILE A 122 9.45 2.69 14.98
C ILE A 122 8.31 1.70 15.28
N ARG A 123 7.05 2.17 15.37
CA ARG A 123 5.87 1.29 15.51
C ARG A 123 5.66 0.45 14.24
N GLU A 124 5.34 -0.82 14.39
CA GLU A 124 5.09 -1.71 13.24
C GLU A 124 3.87 -1.24 12.39
N GLU A 125 2.86 -0.65 13.03
CA GLU A 125 1.74 0.03 12.34
C GLU A 125 2.22 1.13 11.37
N VAL A 126 3.25 1.89 11.76
CA VAL A 126 3.85 2.96 10.94
C VAL A 126 4.70 2.36 9.82
N LYS A 127 5.36 1.21 10.07
CA LYS A 127 6.12 0.50 9.03
C LYS A 127 5.22 -0.06 7.93
N GLU A 128 4.11 -0.73 8.30
CA GLU A 128 3.15 -1.22 7.31
C GLU A 128 2.46 -0.05 6.59
N LYS A 129 2.11 1.05 7.30
CA LYS A 129 1.58 2.27 6.64
C LYS A 129 2.52 2.81 5.56
N LEU A 130 3.83 2.93 5.84
CA LEU A 130 4.81 3.38 4.85
C LEU A 130 4.95 2.37 3.70
N LYS A 131 5.16 1.09 4.00
CA LYS A 131 5.32 -0.02 3.03
C LYS A 131 4.22 -0.04 1.97
N TRP A 132 2.97 0.16 2.36
CA TRP A 132 1.81 0.10 1.46
C TRP A 132 1.36 1.45 0.90
N ASN A 133 1.59 2.58 1.58
CA ASN A 133 1.10 3.91 1.18
C ASN A 133 2.21 4.88 0.72
N VAL A 134 3.36 4.36 0.28
CA VAL A 134 4.34 5.13 -0.50
C VAL A 134 3.87 5.27 -1.95
N ASP A 135 4.06 6.46 -2.54
CA ASP A 135 3.88 6.67 -3.97
C ASP A 135 4.87 5.83 -4.80
N ARG A 136 4.34 4.91 -5.63
CA ARG A 136 5.11 4.03 -6.52
C ARG A 136 5.07 4.44 -7.99
N THR A 137 4.47 5.60 -8.34
CA THR A 137 4.31 6.06 -9.73
C THR A 137 5.62 6.25 -10.50
N SER A 138 6.72 6.60 -9.82
CA SER A 138 8.04 6.70 -10.44
C SER A 138 9.17 6.45 -9.42
N PRO A 139 10.37 6.01 -9.84
CA PRO A 139 11.54 5.84 -8.97
C PRO A 139 11.86 7.09 -8.13
N SER A 140 11.83 8.28 -8.74
CA SER A 140 12.10 9.54 -8.04
C SER A 140 11.00 9.91 -7.04
N ASN A 141 9.75 9.55 -7.31
CA ASN A 141 8.66 9.75 -6.36
C ASN A 141 8.76 8.79 -5.17
N LYS A 142 9.09 7.50 -5.38
CA LYS A 142 9.33 6.54 -4.28
C LYS A 142 10.32 7.08 -3.25
N ILE A 143 11.43 7.66 -3.71
CA ILE A 143 12.46 8.25 -2.85
C ILE A 143 11.97 9.55 -2.19
N ARG A 144 11.40 10.49 -2.95
CA ARG A 144 10.85 11.74 -2.38
C ARG A 144 9.80 11.46 -1.30
N ASP A 145 8.93 10.51 -1.56
CA ASP A 145 7.86 10.11 -0.66
C ASP A 145 8.40 9.36 0.58
N LEU A 146 9.40 8.48 0.42
CA LEU A 146 10.16 7.90 1.54
C LEU A 146 10.77 8.99 2.43
N MET A 147 11.31 10.07 1.86
CA MET A 147 11.92 11.16 2.62
C MET A 147 10.88 11.99 3.38
N ASP A 148 9.73 12.29 2.77
CA ASP A 148 8.60 12.91 3.45
C ASP A 148 8.08 12.02 4.62
N TRP A 149 7.88 10.72 4.38
CA TRP A 149 7.56 9.73 5.42
C TRP A 149 8.63 9.65 6.52
N THR A 150 9.93 9.78 6.17
CA THR A 150 11.04 9.69 7.13
C THR A 150 11.06 10.89 8.07
N ARG A 151 10.78 12.10 7.55
CA ARG A 151 10.65 13.32 8.37
C ARG A 151 9.53 13.16 9.40
N ASP A 152 8.37 12.66 8.97
CA ASP A 152 7.23 12.35 9.85
C ASP A 152 7.58 11.30 10.92
N ILE A 153 8.27 10.22 10.52
CA ILE A 153 8.74 9.17 11.44
C ILE A 153 9.72 9.73 12.48
N MET A 154 10.64 10.63 12.10
CA MET A 154 11.55 11.27 13.06
C MET A 154 10.81 12.14 14.07
N GLN A 155 9.78 12.87 13.64
CA GLN A 155 8.92 13.65 14.54
C GLN A 155 8.16 12.75 15.52
N ASP A 156 7.52 11.67 15.03
CA ASP A 156 6.82 10.67 15.85
C ASP A 156 7.77 10.01 16.87
N ILE A 157 8.97 9.58 16.44
CA ILE A 157 10.01 9.05 17.33
C ILE A 157 10.38 10.05 18.42
N SER A 158 10.50 11.35 18.08
CA SER A 158 10.83 12.40 19.06
C SER A 158 9.71 12.59 20.10
N TYR A 159 8.46 12.33 19.71
CA TYR A 159 7.29 12.41 20.58
C TYR A 159 7.19 11.15 21.46
N GLN A 160 7.28 9.96 20.89
CA GLN A 160 7.29 8.69 21.63
C GLN A 160 8.43 8.63 22.67
N ARG A 161 9.63 9.12 22.34
CA ARG A 161 10.74 9.24 23.31
C ARG A 161 10.40 10.10 24.54
N LYS A 162 9.51 11.09 24.42
CA LYS A 162 9.03 11.93 25.54
C LYS A 162 7.94 11.23 26.34
N ILE A 163 6.98 10.58 25.66
CA ILE A 163 5.87 9.85 26.31
C ILE A 163 6.37 8.69 27.16
N LEU A 164 7.26 7.86 26.59
CA LEU A 164 7.71 6.59 27.16
C LEU A 164 8.61 6.76 28.41
N PHE A 165 8.83 8.00 28.86
CA PHE A 165 9.34 8.29 30.20
C PHE A 165 8.29 8.00 31.30
N ASN A 166 7.01 8.14 30.99
CA ASN A 166 5.90 7.99 31.95
C ASN A 166 5.33 6.55 31.94
N PRO A 167 5.39 5.79 33.06
CA PRO A 167 5.00 4.38 33.07
C PRO A 167 3.51 4.15 32.76
N ILE A 168 2.64 5.09 33.15
CA ILE A 168 1.21 5.07 32.83
C ILE A 168 0.99 5.13 31.31
N ALA A 169 1.75 5.98 30.62
CA ALA A 169 1.61 6.10 29.16
C ALA A 169 2.17 4.87 28.44
N ILE A 170 3.24 4.23 28.93
CA ILE A 170 3.72 2.93 28.42
C ILE A 170 2.61 1.87 28.50
N MET A 171 1.84 1.83 29.59
CA MET A 171 0.72 0.90 29.76
C MET A 171 -0.37 1.13 28.71
N PHE A 172 -0.75 2.39 28.47
CA PHE A 172 -1.77 2.71 27.45
C PHE A 172 -1.27 2.47 26.02
N THR A 173 -0.07 2.90 25.65
CA THR A 173 0.45 2.73 24.28
C THR A 173 0.70 1.26 23.94
N LYS A 174 1.23 0.46 24.87
CA LYS A 174 1.42 -1.00 24.65
C LYS A 174 0.13 -1.80 24.80
N GLY A 175 -0.81 -1.33 25.62
CA GLY A 175 -2.10 -1.98 25.85
C GLY A 175 -3.13 -1.79 24.72
N TRP A 176 -2.84 -0.99 23.69
CA TRP A 176 -3.76 -0.66 22.59
C TRP A 176 -4.58 -1.83 22.05
N LEU A 177 -3.90 -2.92 21.67
CA LEU A 177 -4.54 -4.12 21.11
C LEU A 177 -5.36 -4.88 22.18
N LEU A 178 -4.87 -4.94 23.41
CA LEU A 178 -5.56 -5.56 24.54
C LEU A 178 -6.86 -4.82 24.88
N TRP A 179 -6.84 -3.49 24.94
CA TRP A 179 -8.03 -2.69 25.23
C TRP A 179 -9.08 -2.83 24.12
N ASN A 180 -8.68 -2.78 22.84
CA ASN A 180 -9.61 -2.96 21.72
C ASN A 180 -10.25 -4.37 21.71
N HIS A 181 -9.49 -5.43 21.99
CA HIS A 181 -10.06 -6.78 22.11
C HIS A 181 -10.95 -6.92 23.34
N LEU A 182 -10.58 -6.37 24.50
CA LEU A 182 -11.38 -6.41 25.72
C LEU A 182 -12.72 -5.68 25.55
N VAL A 183 -12.74 -4.48 24.93
CA VAL A 183 -14.01 -3.82 24.59
C VAL A 183 -14.83 -4.70 23.66
N THR A 184 -14.26 -5.16 22.55
CA THR A 184 -15.01 -5.92 21.53
C THR A 184 -15.60 -7.22 22.08
N PHE A 185 -14.83 -7.98 22.87
CA PHE A 185 -15.31 -9.18 23.58
C PHE A 185 -16.45 -8.84 24.55
N LEU A 186 -16.34 -7.72 25.26
CA LEU A 186 -17.35 -7.26 26.21
C LEU A 186 -18.62 -6.76 25.50
N SER A 187 -18.50 -6.16 24.31
CA SER A 187 -19.63 -5.86 23.42
C SER A 187 -20.35 -7.15 23.02
N PHE A 188 -19.64 -8.20 22.62
CA PHE A 188 -20.24 -9.51 22.34
C PHE A 188 -20.93 -10.10 23.58
N ALA A 189 -20.30 -10.07 24.76
CA ALA A 189 -20.88 -10.58 25.99
C ALA A 189 -22.19 -9.86 26.38
N ILE A 190 -22.23 -8.52 26.28
CA ILE A 190 -23.45 -7.74 26.51
C ILE A 190 -24.53 -8.12 25.49
N ASN A 191 -24.22 -8.12 24.18
CA ASN A 191 -25.22 -8.38 23.14
C ASN A 191 -25.75 -9.82 23.15
N ILE A 192 -24.91 -10.82 23.42
CA ILE A 192 -25.33 -12.21 23.60
C ILE A 192 -26.26 -12.34 24.82
N MET A 193 -25.95 -11.65 25.92
CA MET A 193 -26.84 -11.64 27.08
C MET A 193 -28.15 -10.88 26.81
N MET A 194 -28.15 -9.79 26.04
CA MET A 194 -29.41 -9.14 25.62
C MET A 194 -30.26 -10.09 24.77
N LEU A 195 -29.65 -10.72 23.75
CA LEU A 195 -30.31 -11.64 22.81
C LEU A 195 -31.03 -12.81 23.49
N PHE A 196 -30.45 -13.41 24.53
CA PHE A 196 -31.05 -14.57 25.22
C PHE A 196 -31.99 -14.21 26.37
N THR A 197 -32.15 -12.93 26.73
CA THR A 197 -32.88 -12.54 27.95
C THR A 197 -34.01 -11.55 27.70
N TRP A 198 -33.96 -10.74 26.64
CA TRP A 198 -34.93 -9.68 26.39
C TRP A 198 -36.25 -10.21 25.79
N ASN A 199 -37.28 -10.32 26.62
CA ASN A 199 -38.65 -10.55 26.17
C ASN A 199 -39.39 -9.24 25.92
N ALA A 200 -40.32 -9.26 24.95
CA ALA A 200 -41.20 -8.13 24.67
C ALA A 200 -42.20 -7.93 25.81
N LYS A 201 -42.28 -6.70 26.33
CA LYS A 201 -43.09 -6.32 27.49
C LYS A 201 -44.61 -6.27 27.21
N ALA A 202 -45.01 -6.31 25.94
CA ALA A 202 -46.39 -6.24 25.49
C ALA A 202 -46.61 -7.14 24.26
N THR A 203 -47.75 -7.81 24.19
CA THR A 203 -48.16 -8.55 22.99
C THR A 203 -48.87 -7.65 21.98
N VAL A 204 -49.05 -8.13 20.75
CA VAL A 204 -49.84 -7.43 19.71
C VAL A 204 -51.28 -7.19 20.19
N GLU A 205 -51.85 -8.15 20.92
CA GLU A 205 -53.19 -7.99 21.51
C GLU A 205 -53.23 -6.85 22.53
N ASP A 206 -52.17 -6.67 23.34
CA ASP A 206 -52.14 -5.63 24.38
C ASP A 206 -52.05 -4.24 23.76
N TYR A 207 -51.32 -4.11 22.64
CA TYR A 207 -51.35 -2.89 21.84
C TYR A 207 -52.78 -2.58 21.32
N GLN A 208 -53.48 -3.59 20.80
CA GLN A 208 -54.87 -3.45 20.34
C GLN A 208 -55.84 -3.10 21.49
N LYS A 209 -55.71 -3.77 22.65
CA LYS A 209 -56.53 -3.52 23.85
C LYS A 209 -56.34 -2.08 24.35
N VAL A 210 -55.11 -1.58 24.41
CA VAL A 210 -54.83 -0.20 24.83
C VAL A 210 -55.28 0.81 23.77
N GLN A 211 -55.16 0.51 22.47
CA GLN A 211 -55.68 1.36 21.39
C GLN A 211 -57.21 1.48 21.44
N ALA A 212 -57.93 0.38 21.70
CA ALA A 212 -59.38 0.41 21.91
C ALA A 212 -59.79 1.20 23.17
N LEU A 213 -59.01 1.07 24.25
CA LEU A 213 -59.23 1.80 25.49
C LEU A 213 -58.99 3.31 25.34
N GLY A 214 -57.92 3.71 24.64
CA GLY A 214 -57.58 5.12 24.36
C GLY A 214 -58.53 5.82 23.38
N ASN A 215 -59.31 5.07 22.60
CA ASN A 215 -60.45 5.60 21.85
C ASN A 215 -61.72 5.77 22.71
N SER A 216 -61.75 5.15 23.89
CA SER A 216 -62.90 5.15 24.82
C SER A 216 -62.74 6.14 25.98
N THR A 217 -61.51 6.54 26.32
CA THR A 217 -61.21 7.58 27.30
C THR A 217 -60.20 8.58 26.75
N ASN A 218 -60.41 9.88 27.00
CA ASN A 218 -59.50 10.96 26.58
C ASN A 218 -58.22 11.01 27.45
N GLN A 219 -57.58 9.87 27.70
CA GLN A 219 -56.33 9.76 28.44
C GLN A 219 -55.17 9.48 27.48
N THR A 220 -54.12 10.29 27.57
CA THR A 220 -52.87 10.08 26.82
C THR A 220 -52.12 8.88 27.39
N PHE A 221 -52.25 7.71 26.75
CA PHE A 221 -51.49 6.52 27.12
C PHE A 221 -50.00 6.70 26.77
N ASP A 222 -49.11 6.42 27.73
CA ASP A 222 -47.67 6.57 27.51
C ASP A 222 -47.07 5.33 26.84
N TRP A 223 -46.88 5.42 25.52
CA TRP A 223 -46.22 4.41 24.71
C TRP A 223 -44.72 4.23 25.02
N ALA A 224 -44.09 5.04 25.88
CA ALA A 224 -42.76 4.72 26.42
C ALA A 224 -42.81 3.47 27.32
N LEU A 225 -43.82 3.38 28.20
CA LEU A 225 -43.91 2.32 29.22
C LEU A 225 -43.95 0.90 28.65
N LEU A 226 -44.38 0.74 27.39
CA LEU A 226 -44.55 -0.53 26.69
C LEU A 226 -43.38 -0.88 25.74
N ARG A 227 -42.38 0.01 25.58
CA ARG A 227 -41.26 -0.18 24.63
C ARG A 227 -40.03 -0.88 25.21
N ASP A 228 -39.74 -0.68 26.49
CA ASP A 228 -38.53 -1.26 27.11
C ASP A 228 -38.69 -2.78 27.32
N PRO A 229 -37.70 -3.60 26.93
CA PRO A 229 -37.74 -5.05 27.09
C PRO A 229 -37.72 -5.45 28.57
N THR A 230 -38.42 -6.54 28.90
CA THR A 230 -38.34 -7.18 30.22
C THR A 230 -37.35 -8.34 30.15
N PRO A 231 -36.25 -8.31 30.91
CA PRO A 231 -35.32 -9.44 30.96
C PRO A 231 -35.93 -10.60 31.74
N GLU A 232 -35.99 -11.79 31.13
CA GLU A 232 -36.49 -13.00 31.77
C GLU A 232 -35.43 -14.12 31.68
N ILE A 233 -35.09 -14.72 32.82
CA ILE A 233 -34.14 -15.84 32.88
C ILE A 233 -34.69 -16.93 33.79
N LYS A 234 -34.78 -18.15 33.25
CA LYS A 234 -35.12 -19.35 34.01
C LYS A 234 -33.96 -19.74 34.94
N GLY A 235 -33.94 -19.15 36.14
CA GLY A 235 -33.00 -19.49 37.21
C GLY A 235 -32.17 -18.33 37.80
N LEU A 236 -32.30 -17.09 37.29
CA LEU A 236 -31.65 -15.91 37.86
C LEU A 236 -32.70 -14.85 38.25
N PRO A 237 -32.65 -14.30 39.48
CA PRO A 237 -33.55 -13.22 39.86
C PRO A 237 -33.18 -11.91 39.16
N ILE A 238 -34.20 -11.11 38.83
CA ILE A 238 -34.07 -9.85 38.06
C ILE A 238 -33.04 -8.87 38.66
N GLN A 239 -32.85 -8.89 39.99
CA GLN A 239 -31.90 -8.03 40.69
C GLN A 239 -30.44 -8.43 40.40
N GLU A 240 -30.11 -9.72 40.45
CA GLU A 240 -28.77 -10.21 40.14
C GLU A 240 -28.42 -9.94 38.67
N TYR A 241 -29.33 -10.24 37.75
CA TYR A 241 -29.18 -9.88 36.33
C TYR A 241 -28.89 -8.38 36.14
N THR A 242 -29.66 -7.52 36.80
CA THR A 242 -29.50 -6.06 36.68
C THR A 242 -28.14 -5.60 37.20
N ILE A 243 -27.67 -6.16 38.33
CA ILE A 243 -26.34 -5.89 38.88
C ILE A 243 -25.24 -6.38 37.92
N THR A 244 -25.36 -7.60 37.40
CA THR A 244 -24.42 -8.15 36.41
C THR A 244 -24.34 -7.30 35.15
N MET A 245 -25.48 -6.84 34.61
CA MET A 245 -25.52 -5.91 33.48
C MET A 245 -24.79 -4.60 33.80
N TYR A 246 -25.10 -3.92 34.92
CA TYR A 246 -24.42 -2.67 35.27
C TYR A 246 -22.91 -2.82 35.46
N ILE A 247 -22.43 -3.95 36.00
CA ILE A 247 -20.99 -4.26 36.09
C ILE A 247 -20.39 -4.41 34.68
N LEU A 248 -21.06 -5.16 33.80
CA LEU A 248 -20.60 -5.43 32.44
C LEU A 248 -20.54 -4.14 31.59
N MET A 249 -21.58 -3.31 31.67
CA MET A 249 -21.67 -1.97 31.04
C MET A 249 -20.63 -1.00 31.61
N GLY A 250 -20.42 -1.00 32.93
CA GLY A 250 -19.42 -0.17 33.60
C GLY A 250 -17.99 -0.50 33.17
N LEU A 251 -17.66 -1.78 33.07
CA LEU A 251 -16.38 -2.26 32.50
C LEU A 251 -16.25 -1.88 31.02
N HIS A 252 -17.35 -1.90 30.25
CA HIS A 252 -17.34 -1.51 28.84
C HIS A 252 -17.00 -0.03 28.67
N ASN A 253 -17.59 0.84 29.48
CA ASN A 253 -17.25 2.27 29.52
C ASN A 253 -15.78 2.50 29.91
N LEU A 254 -15.28 1.77 30.91
CA LEU A 254 -13.90 1.88 31.38
C LEU A 254 -12.90 1.51 30.27
N PHE A 255 -13.08 0.37 29.61
CA PHE A 255 -12.19 -0.04 28.53
C PHE A 255 -12.36 0.83 27.27
N SER A 256 -13.57 1.35 26.98
CA SER A 256 -13.79 2.31 25.88
C SER A 256 -13.05 3.63 26.13
N LEU A 257 -13.03 4.10 27.39
CA LEU A 257 -12.23 5.24 27.81
C LEU A 257 -10.71 4.93 27.69
N PHE A 258 -10.28 3.71 28.02
CA PHE A 258 -8.88 3.30 27.84
C PHE A 258 -8.46 3.29 26.36
N VAL A 259 -9.32 2.81 25.44
CA VAL A 259 -9.09 2.91 23.99
C VAL A 259 -8.94 4.37 23.57
N LEU A 260 -9.84 5.27 24.01
CA LEU A 260 -9.75 6.70 23.69
C LEU A 260 -8.45 7.35 24.23
N ILE A 261 -8.05 7.04 25.47
CA ILE A 261 -6.81 7.52 26.08
C ILE A 261 -5.58 7.00 25.32
N SER A 262 -5.54 5.70 25.01
CA SER A 262 -4.48 5.09 24.20
C SER A 262 -4.39 5.70 22.80
N TYR A 263 -5.52 6.01 22.17
CA TYR A 263 -5.58 6.65 20.87
C TYR A 263 -4.97 8.07 20.91
N PHE A 264 -5.36 8.89 21.90
CA PHE A 264 -4.80 10.24 22.09
C PHE A 264 -3.30 10.20 22.42
N LEU A 265 -2.85 9.26 23.25
CA LEU A 265 -1.42 9.10 23.59
C LEU A 265 -0.58 8.56 22.43
N SER A 266 -1.14 7.73 21.55
CA SER A 266 -0.38 7.14 20.43
C SER A 266 -0.27 8.08 19.22
N ASN A 267 -1.28 8.94 19.00
CA ASN A 267 -1.39 9.76 17.77
C ASN A 267 -1.36 11.28 18.01
N HIS A 268 -1.45 11.75 19.25
CA HIS A 268 -1.35 13.17 19.67
C HIS A 268 -1.95 14.16 18.66
N PRO A 269 -3.29 14.19 18.53
CA PRO A 269 -3.90 15.04 17.54
C PRO A 269 -3.63 16.51 17.82
N ARG A 270 -3.14 17.24 16.81
CA ARG A 270 -2.86 18.67 16.94
C ARG A 270 -4.17 19.39 17.27
N LEU A 271 -4.19 20.12 18.39
CA LEU A 271 -5.29 21.03 18.72
C LEU A 271 -5.40 22.10 17.63
N PRO A 272 -6.61 22.43 17.16
CA PRO A 272 -6.79 23.30 16.01
C PRO A 272 -6.38 24.73 16.39
N THR A 273 -5.62 25.39 15.52
CA THR A 273 -5.21 26.78 15.75
C THR A 273 -6.41 27.73 15.65
N LEU A 274 -6.36 28.89 16.32
CA LEU A 274 -7.44 29.88 16.25
C LEU A 274 -7.71 30.38 14.81
N SER A 275 -6.71 30.30 13.94
CA SER A 275 -6.81 30.49 12.48
C SER A 275 -7.65 29.40 11.81
N GLU A 276 -7.34 28.12 12.01
CA GLU A 276 -8.09 27.00 11.42
C GLU A 276 -9.56 26.94 11.92
N ILE A 277 -9.80 27.25 13.20
CA ILE A 277 -11.16 27.36 13.75
C ILE A 277 -11.92 28.50 13.04
N LYS A 278 -11.25 29.62 12.77
CA LYS A 278 -11.85 30.76 12.08
C LYS A 278 -12.15 30.44 10.61
N GLU A 279 -11.28 29.72 9.90
CA GLU A 279 -11.56 29.24 8.54
C GLU A 279 -12.72 28.25 8.50
N LEU A 280 -12.77 27.29 9.44
CA LEU A 280 -13.89 26.34 9.56
C LEU A 280 -15.23 27.06 9.77
N LEU A 281 -15.23 28.16 10.56
CA LEU A 281 -16.41 28.98 10.81
C LEU A 281 -16.77 29.89 9.61
N ILE A 282 -15.79 30.29 8.80
CA ILE A 282 -15.97 31.13 7.60
C ILE A 282 -16.34 30.30 6.36
N CYS A 283 -16.06 29.00 6.34
CA CYS A 283 -16.44 28.10 5.23
C CYS A 283 -17.97 28.03 4.97
N CYS A 284 -18.79 28.47 5.93
CA CYS A 284 -20.25 28.68 5.76
C CYS A 284 -20.63 30.02 5.11
N ARG A 285 -19.66 30.80 4.61
CA ARG A 285 -19.85 32.12 3.99
C ARG A 285 -19.11 32.18 2.66
N SER A 286 -19.86 32.02 1.57
CA SER A 286 -19.38 32.29 0.22
C SER A 286 -19.08 33.79 0.05
N ASP A 287 -17.80 34.17 0.06
CA ASP A 287 -17.34 35.45 -0.47
C ASP A 287 -16.67 35.18 -1.82
N ASP A 288 -17.33 35.64 -2.89
CA ASP A 288 -17.18 35.17 -4.29
C ASP A 288 -16.01 35.85 -5.04
N ASN A 289 -14.85 35.93 -4.39
CA ASN A 289 -13.67 36.69 -4.85
C ASN A 289 -12.41 35.80 -4.97
N GLY A 290 -12.41 34.89 -5.93
CA GLY A 290 -11.18 34.20 -6.33
C GLY A 290 -10.41 35.00 -7.38
N GLU A 291 -9.21 35.48 -7.04
CA GLU A 291 -8.07 35.67 -7.98
C GLU A 291 -6.77 36.14 -7.26
N GLU A 292 -6.83 36.79 -6.09
CA GLU A 292 -5.62 37.28 -5.37
C GLU A 292 -4.97 36.26 -4.39
N ALA A 293 -5.53 35.06 -4.21
CA ALA A 293 -5.11 34.15 -3.14
C ALA A 293 -3.86 33.30 -3.45
N ASP A 294 -3.58 32.99 -4.72
CA ASP A 294 -2.61 31.94 -5.08
C ASP A 294 -1.14 32.33 -4.88
N GLN A 295 -0.81 33.62 -4.85
CA GLN A 295 0.60 34.06 -4.80
C GLN A 295 1.24 34.03 -3.41
N LYS A 296 0.49 33.63 -2.37
CA LYS A 296 1.00 33.49 -0.98
C LYS A 296 1.12 32.04 -0.50
N ARG A 297 0.87 31.06 -1.38
CA ARG A 297 0.78 29.63 -1.02
C ARG A 297 2.09 28.85 -1.21
N SER A 298 3.13 29.48 -1.78
CA SER A 298 4.43 28.86 -2.11
C SER A 298 5.32 28.48 -0.91
N SER A 299 4.77 28.46 0.31
CA SER A 299 5.46 28.00 1.53
C SER A 299 4.48 27.39 2.55
N GLU A 300 3.41 26.72 2.09
CA GLU A 300 2.71 25.77 2.94
C GLU A 300 3.60 24.54 3.18
N GLU A 301 3.94 24.26 4.44
CA GLU A 301 4.59 22.99 4.81
C GLU A 301 3.69 21.83 4.36
N LYS A 302 4.25 20.84 3.65
CA LYS A 302 3.49 19.66 3.20
C LYS A 302 2.76 19.03 4.40
N PRO A 303 1.46 18.68 4.29
CA PRO A 303 0.74 18.06 5.39
C PRO A 303 1.39 16.71 5.75
N SER A 304 1.84 16.58 7.00
CA SER A 304 2.44 15.35 7.53
C SER A 304 1.48 14.18 7.42
N LYS A 305 1.99 13.02 7.00
CA LYS A 305 1.24 11.78 6.82
C LYS A 305 0.93 11.05 8.14
N LEU A 306 1.59 11.45 9.23
CA LEU A 306 1.37 10.89 10.57
C LEU A 306 0.63 11.84 11.51
N ASP A 307 0.53 13.13 11.21
CA ASP A 307 -0.28 14.06 12.00
C ASP A 307 -1.78 13.76 11.89
N VAL A 308 -2.44 13.66 13.04
CA VAL A 308 -3.88 13.61 13.13
C VAL A 308 -4.39 15.00 13.52
N LYS A 309 -5.32 15.59 12.75
CA LYS A 309 -6.05 16.80 13.20
C LYS A 309 -7.08 16.42 14.26
N PHE A 310 -7.28 17.26 15.29
CA PHE A 310 -8.30 17.00 16.33
C PHE A 310 -9.73 16.86 15.78
N LEU A 311 -10.03 17.48 14.64
CA LEU A 311 -11.31 17.37 13.93
C LEU A 311 -11.27 16.35 12.76
N SER A 312 -10.44 15.32 12.87
CA SER A 312 -10.41 14.19 11.92
C SER A 312 -11.64 13.30 12.06
N PHE A 313 -12.01 12.61 10.98
CA PHE A 313 -13.01 11.53 11.03
C PHE A 313 -12.63 10.44 12.06
N THR A 314 -11.33 10.15 12.22
CA THR A 314 -10.85 9.14 13.18
C THR A 314 -10.94 9.60 14.64
N THR A 315 -10.69 10.88 14.94
CA THR A 315 -10.88 11.41 16.30
C THR A 315 -12.37 11.46 16.65
N PHE A 316 -13.21 11.87 15.69
CA PHE A 316 -14.66 11.83 15.84
C PHE A 316 -15.18 10.41 16.08
N TYR A 317 -14.67 9.40 15.35
CA TYR A 317 -15.03 8.00 15.59
C TYR A 317 -14.79 7.57 17.05
N TYR A 318 -13.58 7.76 17.59
CA TYR A 318 -13.29 7.33 18.97
C TYR A 318 -14.03 8.15 20.03
N MET A 319 -14.35 9.42 19.76
CA MET A 319 -15.22 10.23 20.63
C MET A 319 -16.67 9.74 20.60
N LEU A 320 -17.22 9.43 19.43
CA LEU A 320 -18.56 8.84 19.25
C LEU A 320 -18.65 7.43 19.84
N PHE A 321 -17.57 6.66 19.77
CA PHE A 321 -17.46 5.33 20.37
C PHE A 321 -17.63 5.42 21.90
N LEU A 322 -16.87 6.27 22.58
CA LEU A 322 -17.07 6.48 24.02
C LEU A 322 -18.48 7.05 24.32
N GLY A 323 -18.94 8.02 23.53
CA GLY A 323 -20.27 8.62 23.68
C GLY A 323 -21.42 7.61 23.59
N THR A 324 -21.35 6.68 22.64
CA THR A 324 -22.36 5.61 22.47
C THR A 324 -22.25 4.51 23.53
N SER A 325 -21.06 4.23 24.07
CA SER A 325 -20.91 3.33 25.23
C SER A 325 -21.61 3.91 26.47
N VAL A 326 -21.38 5.20 26.75
CA VAL A 326 -22.07 5.91 27.85
C VAL A 326 -23.58 5.99 27.59
N ALA A 327 -24.01 6.31 26.37
CA ALA A 327 -25.43 6.29 25.99
C ALA A 327 -26.06 4.90 26.15
N GLY A 328 -25.35 3.81 25.83
CA GLY A 328 -25.81 2.44 26.07
C GLY A 328 -26.07 2.14 27.55
N THR A 329 -25.35 2.82 28.44
CA THR A 329 -25.56 2.69 29.90
C THR A 329 -26.76 3.49 30.40
N LEU A 330 -27.16 4.55 29.68
CA LEU A 330 -28.32 5.41 30.02
C LEU A 330 -29.62 4.92 29.37
N PHE A 331 -29.54 4.37 28.16
CA PHE A 331 -30.68 3.92 27.36
C PHE A 331 -30.72 2.38 27.27
N HIS A 332 -30.90 1.73 28.42
CA HIS A 332 -31.23 0.30 28.56
C HIS A 332 -30.37 -0.71 27.75
N GLY A 333 -29.15 -0.38 27.36
CA GLY A 333 -28.23 -1.27 26.65
C GLY A 333 -28.22 -1.17 25.11
N TYR A 334 -29.23 -0.56 24.48
CA TYR A 334 -29.41 -0.62 23.01
C TYR A 334 -28.15 -0.23 22.20
N PHE A 335 -27.44 0.83 22.61
CA PHE A 335 -26.29 1.33 21.86
C PHE A 335 -25.08 0.38 21.84
N PHE A 336 -25.00 -0.62 22.73
CA PHE A 336 -23.91 -1.62 22.68
C PHE A 336 -23.99 -2.52 21.43
N ALA A 337 -25.11 -2.56 20.71
CA ALA A 337 -25.19 -3.24 19.41
C ALA A 337 -24.25 -2.60 18.37
N PHE A 338 -24.14 -1.27 18.36
CA PHE A 338 -23.23 -0.56 17.43
C PHE A 338 -21.75 -0.83 17.74
N HIS A 339 -21.40 -1.19 18.98
CA HIS A 339 -20.02 -1.48 19.37
C HIS A 339 -19.45 -2.76 18.74
N LEU A 340 -20.33 -3.70 18.33
CA LEU A 340 -19.93 -4.88 17.56
C LEU A 340 -19.23 -4.52 16.24
N LEU A 341 -19.56 -3.36 15.64
CA LEU A 341 -18.94 -2.88 14.40
C LEU A 341 -17.44 -2.57 14.55
N ASN A 342 -16.93 -2.40 15.77
CA ASN A 342 -15.50 -2.18 16.01
C ASN A 342 -14.62 -3.37 15.59
N ILE A 343 -15.20 -4.56 15.37
CA ILE A 343 -14.51 -5.70 14.75
C ILE A 343 -13.92 -5.35 13.37
N VAL A 344 -14.57 -4.45 12.62
CA VAL A 344 -14.14 -4.04 11.28
C VAL A 344 -12.81 -3.28 11.31
N ASN A 345 -12.58 -2.45 12.34
CA ASN A 345 -11.32 -1.72 12.50
C ASN A 345 -10.12 -2.64 12.80
N ASN A 346 -10.38 -3.83 13.35
CA ASN A 346 -9.36 -4.81 13.70
C ASN A 346 -9.06 -5.82 12.57
N ASN A 347 -9.77 -5.74 11.43
CA ASN A 347 -9.68 -6.71 10.35
C ASN A 347 -9.49 -6.03 8.98
N GLN A 348 -8.34 -6.28 8.33
CA GLN A 348 -7.96 -5.64 7.07
C GLN A 348 -8.93 -5.94 5.90
N LEU A 349 -9.54 -7.13 5.87
CA LEU A 349 -10.51 -7.51 4.83
C LEU A 349 -11.83 -6.74 5.00
N LEU A 350 -12.38 -6.71 6.21
CA LEU A 350 -13.60 -5.97 6.53
C LEU A 350 -13.41 -4.45 6.34
N SER A 351 -12.25 -3.93 6.74
CA SER A 351 -11.89 -2.53 6.49
C SER A 351 -11.79 -2.22 4.99
N GLY A 352 -11.27 -3.16 4.19
CA GLY A 352 -11.24 -3.06 2.73
C GLY A 352 -12.62 -2.96 2.08
N VAL A 353 -13.62 -3.68 2.60
CA VAL A 353 -15.03 -3.60 2.15
C VAL A 353 -15.60 -2.20 2.38
N ILE A 354 -15.38 -1.60 3.57
CA ILE A 354 -15.81 -0.21 3.83
C ILE A 354 -15.02 0.77 2.95
N LYS A 355 -13.72 0.53 2.71
CA LYS A 355 -12.91 1.39 1.83
C LYS A 355 -13.46 1.42 0.39
N ALA A 356 -13.90 0.29 -0.16
CA ALA A 356 -14.46 0.23 -1.51
C ALA A 356 -15.69 1.13 -1.68
N VAL A 357 -16.63 1.11 -0.72
CA VAL A 357 -17.82 1.96 -0.76
C VAL A 357 -17.49 3.44 -0.50
N THR A 358 -16.51 3.73 0.36
CA THR A 358 -16.17 5.11 0.76
C THR A 358 -15.21 5.84 -0.20
N GLN A 359 -14.35 5.13 -0.95
CA GLN A 359 -13.38 5.74 -1.87
C GLN A 359 -14.05 6.59 -2.95
N ASN A 360 -15.08 6.07 -3.63
CA ASN A 360 -15.91 6.83 -4.58
C ASN A 360 -17.22 7.32 -3.94
N GLY A 361 -17.24 7.52 -2.62
CA GLY A 361 -18.44 7.91 -1.86
C GLY A 361 -19.07 9.23 -2.29
N VAL A 362 -18.28 10.16 -2.86
CA VAL A 362 -18.80 11.42 -3.46
C VAL A 362 -19.61 11.13 -4.73
N SER A 363 -19.12 10.26 -5.61
CA SER A 363 -19.85 9.84 -6.82
C SER A 363 -21.11 9.08 -6.45
N LEU A 364 -21.03 8.19 -5.45
CA LEU A 364 -22.16 7.44 -4.90
C LEU A 364 -23.23 8.39 -4.32
N LEU A 365 -22.82 9.45 -3.61
CA LEU A 365 -23.71 10.47 -3.07
C LEU A 365 -24.42 11.25 -4.17
N TRP A 366 -23.72 11.68 -5.22
CA TRP A 366 -24.35 12.39 -6.36
C TRP A 366 -25.34 11.50 -7.12
N VAL A 367 -25.02 10.22 -7.33
CA VAL A 367 -25.97 9.24 -7.91
C VAL A 367 -27.17 9.01 -6.99
N GLY A 368 -26.96 8.95 -5.68
CA GLY A 368 -28.05 8.86 -4.69
C GLY A 368 -28.96 10.10 -4.68
N ILE A 369 -28.40 11.30 -4.79
CA ILE A 369 -29.14 12.57 -4.92
C ILE A 369 -29.95 12.57 -6.22
N LEU A 370 -29.36 12.17 -7.35
CA LEU A 370 -30.06 12.05 -8.63
C LEU A 370 -31.21 11.03 -8.54
N GLY A 371 -30.97 9.86 -7.95
CA GLY A 371 -32.00 8.85 -7.70
C GLY A 371 -33.15 9.37 -6.84
N PHE A 372 -32.85 10.10 -5.76
CA PHE A 372 -33.86 10.75 -4.92
C PHE A 372 -34.68 11.80 -5.69
N ILE A 373 -34.05 12.60 -6.55
CA ILE A 373 -34.75 13.57 -7.42
C ILE A 373 -35.71 12.85 -8.39
N VAL A 374 -35.26 11.77 -9.03
CA VAL A 374 -36.12 10.98 -9.94
C VAL A 374 -37.28 10.33 -9.18
N ILE A 375 -37.03 9.74 -8.00
CA ILE A 375 -38.09 9.19 -7.14
C ILE A 375 -39.07 10.27 -6.69
N TYR A 376 -38.60 11.48 -6.38
CA TYR A 376 -39.47 12.62 -6.03
C TYR A 376 -40.36 13.05 -7.21
N ILE A 377 -39.83 13.02 -8.45
CA ILE A 377 -40.64 13.27 -9.66
C ILE A 377 -41.73 12.21 -9.80
N TYR A 378 -41.40 10.91 -9.67
CA TYR A 378 -42.41 9.84 -9.65
C TYR A 378 -43.42 10.01 -8.51
N SER A 379 -42.98 10.45 -7.33
CA SER A 379 -43.84 10.72 -6.17
C SER A 379 -44.82 11.88 -6.43
N LEU A 380 -44.39 12.91 -7.15
CA LEU A 380 -45.23 14.04 -7.56
C LEU A 380 -46.24 13.63 -8.65
N VAL A 381 -45.83 12.82 -9.63
CA VAL A 381 -46.73 12.24 -10.64
C VAL A 381 -47.76 11.31 -9.99
N GLY A 382 -47.32 10.45 -9.06
CA GLY A 382 -48.19 9.56 -8.29
C GLY A 382 -49.20 10.35 -7.45
N PHE A 383 -48.75 11.35 -6.70
CA PHE A 383 -49.61 12.21 -5.88
C PHE A 383 -50.57 13.10 -6.69
N SER A 384 -50.26 13.46 -7.94
CA SER A 384 -51.09 14.34 -8.77
C SER A 384 -52.06 13.60 -9.69
N LEU A 385 -51.63 12.50 -10.33
CA LEU A 385 -52.43 11.76 -11.31
C LEU A 385 -52.97 10.42 -10.82
N LEU A 386 -52.22 9.72 -9.94
CA LEU A 386 -52.51 8.33 -9.57
C LEU A 386 -53.01 8.16 -8.13
N ARG A 387 -53.29 9.25 -7.40
CA ARG A 387 -53.63 9.24 -5.97
C ARG A 387 -54.77 8.28 -5.60
N ALA A 388 -55.75 8.11 -6.48
CA ALA A 388 -56.88 7.19 -6.28
C ALA A 388 -56.49 5.70 -6.25
N TYR A 389 -55.32 5.33 -6.76
CA TYR A 389 -54.78 3.97 -6.80
C TYR A 389 -53.86 3.64 -5.61
N PHE A 390 -53.56 4.61 -4.74
CA PHE A 390 -52.88 4.38 -3.47
C PHE A 390 -53.93 4.05 -2.38
N ALA A 391 -54.44 2.82 -2.39
CA ALA A 391 -55.50 2.38 -1.49
C ALA A 391 -55.01 2.33 -0.02
N PRO A 392 -55.67 3.01 0.94
CA PRO A 392 -55.17 3.18 2.31
C PRO A 392 -55.28 1.93 3.20
N GLY A 393 -55.68 0.77 2.67
CA GLY A 393 -55.80 -0.48 3.43
C GLY A 393 -54.44 -1.09 3.80
N ASP A 394 -53.55 -1.22 2.82
CA ASP A 394 -52.30 -1.99 2.95
C ASP A 394 -51.09 -1.15 3.40
N TYR A 395 -51.32 -0.18 4.29
CA TYR A 395 -50.33 0.79 4.77
C TYR A 395 -49.77 1.77 3.72
N LEU A 396 -50.45 1.96 2.58
CA LEU A 396 -50.12 3.02 1.62
C LEU A 396 -50.63 4.37 2.12
N TYR A 397 -49.74 5.33 2.31
CA TYR A 397 -50.09 6.69 2.70
C TYR A 397 -49.74 7.65 1.57
N CYS A 398 -50.75 8.20 0.88
CA CYS A 398 -50.57 9.21 -0.17
C CYS A 398 -51.51 10.42 0.04
N SER A 399 -51.89 10.74 1.28
CA SER A 399 -52.75 11.91 1.57
C SER A 399 -52.00 13.24 1.47
N THR A 400 -50.69 13.22 1.70
CA THR A 400 -49.76 14.36 1.49
C THR A 400 -48.60 13.94 0.59
N LEU A 401 -47.96 14.91 -0.07
CA LEU A 401 -46.80 14.64 -0.92
C LEU A 401 -45.64 14.00 -0.15
N TRP A 402 -45.42 14.37 1.12
CA TRP A 402 -44.41 13.73 1.98
C TRP A 402 -44.70 12.25 2.21
N GLN A 403 -45.94 11.92 2.63
CA GLN A 403 -46.34 10.52 2.81
C GLN A 403 -46.17 9.74 1.51
N CYS A 404 -46.67 10.28 0.39
CA CYS A 404 -46.59 9.62 -0.90
C CYS A 404 -45.13 9.40 -1.32
N THR A 405 -44.24 10.38 -1.10
CA THR A 405 -42.80 10.24 -1.35
C THR A 405 -42.16 9.13 -0.50
N VAL A 406 -42.50 9.03 0.78
CA VAL A 406 -42.01 7.94 1.66
C VAL A 406 -42.57 6.58 1.19
N THR A 407 -43.82 6.50 0.74
CA THR A 407 -44.42 5.28 0.17
C THR A 407 -43.74 4.88 -1.15
N VAL A 408 -43.48 5.80 -2.08
CA VAL A 408 -42.77 5.48 -3.34
C VAL A 408 -41.29 5.12 -3.08
N ILE A 409 -40.60 5.76 -2.13
CA ILE A 409 -39.26 5.33 -1.71
C ILE A 409 -39.28 3.89 -1.18
N ARG A 410 -40.21 3.57 -0.27
CA ARG A 410 -40.31 2.22 0.34
C ARG A 410 -40.62 1.15 -0.69
N TYR A 411 -41.72 1.29 -1.43
CA TYR A 411 -42.20 0.27 -2.36
C TYR A 411 -41.56 0.36 -3.76
N GLY A 412 -40.67 1.32 -3.99
CA GLY A 412 -39.93 1.46 -5.24
C GLY A 412 -38.42 1.16 -5.16
N LEU A 413 -37.84 1.09 -3.96
CA LEU A 413 -36.44 0.66 -3.75
C LEU A 413 -36.31 -0.67 -2.99
N ILE A 414 -37.30 -1.03 -2.15
CA ILE A 414 -37.22 -2.20 -1.26
C ILE A 414 -38.34 -3.20 -1.55
N GLY A 415 -39.55 -2.71 -1.86
CA GLY A 415 -40.67 -3.51 -2.37
C GLY A 415 -40.82 -3.42 -3.89
N ASP A 416 -41.87 -4.05 -4.40
CA ASP A 416 -42.24 -4.05 -5.82
C ASP A 416 -43.51 -3.22 -6.04
N MET A 417 -43.40 -2.04 -6.68
CA MET A 417 -44.50 -1.05 -6.70
C MET A 417 -45.75 -1.50 -7.49
N PHE A 418 -45.58 -2.50 -8.36
CA PHE A 418 -46.56 -3.06 -9.28
C PHE A 418 -47.61 -3.87 -8.53
N GLU A 419 -47.21 -4.58 -7.46
CA GLU A 419 -48.13 -5.30 -6.59
C GLU A 419 -49.02 -4.38 -5.75
N VAL A 420 -48.60 -3.14 -5.52
CA VAL A 420 -49.20 -2.28 -4.48
C VAL A 420 -50.07 -1.16 -5.07
N VAL A 421 -49.68 -0.57 -6.21
CA VAL A 421 -50.52 0.42 -6.91
C VAL A 421 -51.33 -0.27 -8.00
N LYS A 422 -52.50 -0.78 -7.59
CA LYS A 422 -53.47 -1.52 -8.42
C LYS A 422 -54.65 -0.64 -8.83
N GLN A 423 -55.28 -0.95 -9.96
CA GLN A 423 -56.48 -0.26 -10.42
C GLN A 423 -57.66 -0.57 -9.50
N SER A 424 -58.43 0.45 -9.12
CA SER A 424 -59.60 0.32 -8.25
C SER A 424 -60.70 -0.51 -8.92
N GLU A 425 -61.36 -1.37 -8.15
CA GLU A 425 -62.29 -2.37 -8.70
C GLU A 425 -63.47 -1.79 -9.49
N HIS A 426 -63.86 -0.54 -9.19
CA HIS A 426 -65.07 0.09 -9.69
C HIS A 426 -64.88 0.88 -11.00
N GLU A 427 -63.64 1.12 -11.46
CA GLU A 427 -63.35 1.89 -12.69
C GLU A 427 -62.38 1.17 -13.64
N ARG A 428 -62.73 -0.07 -14.04
CA ARG A 428 -61.93 -0.95 -14.92
C ARG A 428 -61.92 -0.53 -16.41
N THR A 429 -61.58 0.74 -16.69
CA THR A 429 -61.49 1.29 -18.06
C THR A 429 -60.05 1.21 -18.58
N PHE A 430 -59.87 0.87 -19.87
CA PHE A 430 -58.53 0.81 -20.49
C PHE A 430 -57.80 2.17 -20.48
N ALA A 431 -58.56 3.28 -20.61
CA ALA A 431 -58.04 4.64 -20.56
C ALA A 431 -57.42 5.03 -19.20
N THR A 432 -57.90 4.45 -18.09
CA THR A 432 -57.31 4.63 -16.75
C THR A 432 -56.22 3.61 -16.45
N PHE A 433 -56.23 2.45 -17.12
CA PHE A 433 -55.20 1.41 -17.00
C PHE A 433 -53.86 1.80 -17.65
N TRP A 434 -53.86 2.29 -18.90
CA TRP A 434 -52.63 2.61 -19.65
C TRP A 434 -51.66 3.56 -18.91
N PRO A 435 -52.11 4.67 -18.28
CA PRO A 435 -51.23 5.55 -17.51
C PRO A 435 -50.53 4.86 -16.33
N ILE A 436 -51.20 3.89 -15.68
CA ILE A 436 -50.62 3.09 -14.58
C ILE A 436 -49.51 2.19 -15.13
N VAL A 437 -49.76 1.51 -16.25
CA VAL A 437 -48.75 0.67 -16.92
C VAL A 437 -47.54 1.49 -17.36
N LEU A 438 -47.74 2.68 -17.93
CA LEU A 438 -46.64 3.55 -18.35
C LEU A 438 -45.82 4.05 -17.16
N TYR A 439 -46.46 4.45 -16.07
CA TYR A 439 -45.81 4.81 -14.81
C TYR A 439 -44.95 3.66 -14.28
N HIS A 440 -45.53 2.46 -14.19
CA HIS A 440 -44.88 1.24 -13.70
C HIS A 440 -43.67 0.83 -14.55
N VAL A 441 -43.83 0.73 -15.87
CA VAL A 441 -42.74 0.32 -16.77
C VAL A 441 -41.59 1.34 -16.80
N SER A 442 -41.90 2.64 -16.78
CA SER A 442 -40.87 3.67 -16.70
C SER A 442 -40.15 3.66 -15.35
N PHE A 443 -40.87 3.46 -14.24
CA PHE A 443 -40.29 3.30 -12.91
C PHE A 443 -39.31 2.11 -12.85
N PHE A 444 -39.71 0.94 -13.37
CA PHE A 444 -38.86 -0.26 -13.44
C PHE A 444 -37.53 0.02 -14.13
N ILE A 445 -37.57 0.69 -15.27
CA ILE A 445 -36.41 0.94 -16.11
C ILE A 445 -35.48 1.96 -15.45
N PHE A 446 -36.01 3.12 -15.01
CA PHE A 446 -35.16 4.20 -14.51
C PHE A 446 -34.62 3.97 -13.09
N ILE A 447 -35.43 3.47 -12.16
CA ILE A 447 -35.01 3.30 -10.75
C ILE A 447 -34.39 1.91 -10.53
N THR A 448 -35.16 0.85 -10.78
CA THR A 448 -34.73 -0.53 -10.47
C THR A 448 -33.64 -1.02 -11.42
N THR A 449 -33.84 -0.85 -12.73
CA THR A 449 -32.94 -1.43 -13.76
C THR A 449 -31.70 -0.58 -14.01
N ILE A 450 -31.83 0.74 -14.08
CA ILE A 450 -30.70 1.66 -14.35
C ILE A 450 -30.09 2.14 -13.03
N GLY A 451 -30.89 2.72 -12.12
CA GLY A 451 -30.40 3.33 -10.87
C GLY A 451 -29.61 2.36 -9.98
N LEU A 452 -30.20 1.23 -9.59
CA LEU A 452 -29.53 0.25 -8.71
C LEU A 452 -28.29 -0.38 -9.35
N ASN A 453 -28.32 -0.65 -10.66
CA ASN A 453 -27.17 -1.23 -11.36
C ASN A 453 -26.02 -0.24 -11.56
N ILE A 454 -26.29 1.08 -11.69
CA ILE A 454 -25.22 2.10 -11.65
C ILE A 454 -24.59 2.16 -10.26
N ILE A 455 -25.40 2.13 -9.20
CA ILE A 455 -24.92 2.10 -7.81
C ILE A 455 -24.03 0.88 -7.55
N PHE A 456 -24.47 -0.31 -7.99
CA PHE A 456 -23.69 -1.54 -7.90
C PHE A 456 -22.42 -1.50 -8.75
N GLY A 457 -22.50 -1.00 -10.00
CA GLY A 457 -21.37 -0.85 -10.91
C GLY A 457 -20.24 0.00 -10.30
N ILE A 458 -20.57 1.18 -9.76
CA ILE A 458 -19.59 2.06 -9.09
C ILE A 458 -18.87 1.35 -7.93
N ILE A 459 -19.57 0.46 -7.20
CA ILE A 459 -19.00 -0.32 -6.09
C ILE A 459 -18.13 -1.48 -6.61
N VAL A 460 -18.52 -2.16 -7.69
CA VAL A 460 -17.71 -3.21 -8.33
C VAL A 460 -16.44 -2.63 -8.96
N ASP A 461 -16.53 -1.44 -9.53
CA ASP A 461 -15.39 -0.71 -10.09
C ASP A 461 -14.38 -0.30 -9.00
N THR A 462 -14.83 0.19 -7.82
CA THR A 462 -13.89 0.47 -6.71
C THR A 462 -13.26 -0.77 -6.12
N PHE A 463 -13.99 -1.90 -6.03
CA PHE A 463 -13.40 -3.18 -5.62
C PHE A 463 -12.32 -3.64 -6.59
N SER A 464 -12.55 -3.46 -7.90
CA SER A 464 -11.57 -3.78 -8.95
C SER A 464 -10.36 -2.86 -8.86
N GLU A 465 -10.56 -1.54 -8.76
CA GLU A 465 -9.49 -0.55 -8.60
C GLU A 465 -8.61 -0.84 -7.38
N LEU A 466 -9.23 -1.10 -6.21
CA LEU A 466 -8.51 -1.42 -4.98
C LEU A 466 -7.72 -2.72 -5.05
N ARG A 467 -8.26 -3.76 -5.69
CA ARG A 467 -7.53 -5.02 -5.95
C ARG A 467 -6.33 -4.75 -6.85
N ASP A 468 -6.52 -4.01 -7.93
CA ASP A 468 -5.50 -3.78 -8.93
C ASP A 468 -4.41 -2.80 -8.44
N LEU A 469 -4.76 -1.87 -7.54
CA LEU A 469 -3.80 -1.05 -6.77
C LEU A 469 -2.94 -1.90 -5.83
N LYS A 470 -3.57 -2.81 -5.07
CA LYS A 470 -2.86 -3.76 -4.21
C LYS A 470 -1.93 -4.67 -5.03
N TRP A 471 -2.42 -5.22 -6.13
CA TRP A 471 -1.63 -6.09 -7.02
C TRP A 471 -0.42 -5.36 -7.61
N ARG A 472 -0.59 -4.11 -8.08
CA ARG A 472 0.53 -3.27 -8.55
C ARG A 472 1.57 -3.04 -7.46
N ALA A 473 1.16 -2.78 -6.21
CA ALA A 473 2.09 -2.64 -5.10
C ALA A 473 2.80 -3.95 -4.74
N GLU A 474 2.12 -5.10 -4.80
CA GLU A 474 2.72 -6.41 -4.53
C GLU A 474 3.68 -6.88 -5.64
N SER A 475 3.41 -6.57 -6.91
CA SER A 475 4.33 -6.80 -8.03
C SER A 475 5.56 -5.88 -7.91
N ASP A 476 5.38 -4.57 -7.73
CA ASP A 476 6.49 -3.62 -7.55
C ASP A 476 7.42 -3.98 -6.37
N MET A 477 6.90 -4.67 -5.34
CA MET A 477 7.68 -5.17 -4.21
C MET A 477 8.41 -6.51 -4.45
N LYS A 478 8.02 -7.29 -5.45
CA LYS A 478 8.64 -8.57 -5.83
C LYS A 478 9.60 -8.43 -7.01
N ASP A 479 9.26 -7.53 -7.93
CA ASP A 479 9.85 -7.47 -9.26
C ASP A 479 10.84 -6.31 -9.42
N THR A 480 10.94 -5.40 -8.44
CA THR A 480 11.77 -4.19 -8.52
C THR A 480 12.32 -3.79 -7.15
N CYS A 481 13.62 -3.47 -7.08
CA CYS A 481 14.23 -3.00 -5.84
C CYS A 481 13.71 -1.60 -5.49
N PHE A 482 13.18 -1.42 -4.28
CA PHE A 482 12.59 -0.14 -3.85
C PHE A 482 13.56 1.05 -3.91
N ILE A 483 14.86 0.81 -3.68
CA ILE A 483 15.88 1.87 -3.62
C ILE A 483 16.48 2.15 -5.00
N CYS A 484 17.16 1.19 -5.64
CA CYS A 484 17.78 1.44 -6.94
C CYS A 484 16.84 1.34 -8.14
N SER A 485 15.63 0.79 -7.98
CA SER A 485 14.65 0.57 -9.06
C SER A 485 15.13 -0.31 -10.24
N ARG A 486 16.18 -1.12 -10.04
CA ARG A 486 16.54 -2.24 -10.95
C ARG A 486 15.60 -3.43 -10.72
N ASN A 487 15.46 -4.31 -11.72
CA ASN A 487 14.52 -5.42 -11.72
C ASN A 487 15.07 -6.62 -10.93
N SER A 488 14.21 -7.47 -10.37
CA SER A 488 14.62 -8.68 -9.64
C SER A 488 15.49 -9.63 -10.48
N TYR A 489 15.19 -9.76 -11.78
CA TYR A 489 15.92 -10.58 -12.75
C TYR A 489 17.44 -10.34 -12.75
N ASP A 490 17.86 -9.07 -12.70
CA ASP A 490 19.27 -8.68 -12.67
C ASP A 490 20.01 -9.31 -11.48
N PHE A 491 19.38 -9.30 -10.31
CA PHE A 491 19.97 -9.78 -9.04
C PHE A 491 19.93 -11.30 -8.89
N GLU A 492 19.05 -11.98 -9.62
CA GLU A 492 18.98 -13.45 -9.66
C GLU A 492 20.06 -14.05 -10.58
N HIS A 493 20.35 -13.40 -11.72
CA HIS A 493 21.33 -13.90 -12.69
C HIS A 493 22.77 -13.44 -12.40
N HIS A 494 22.95 -12.29 -11.75
CA HIS A 494 24.26 -11.67 -11.55
C HIS A 494 24.58 -11.32 -10.09
N GLY A 495 23.56 -11.27 -9.22
CA GLY A 495 23.72 -10.99 -7.80
C GLY A 495 23.78 -12.25 -6.95
N LYS A 496 23.35 -12.12 -5.69
CA LYS A 496 23.18 -13.22 -4.73
C LYS A 496 21.70 -13.59 -4.52
N GLY A 497 20.87 -13.35 -5.55
CA GLY A 497 19.42 -13.36 -5.47
C GLY A 497 18.83 -12.03 -4.99
N PHE A 498 17.65 -11.70 -5.50
CA PHE A 498 16.95 -10.44 -5.22
C PHE A 498 16.63 -10.23 -3.73
N ASP A 499 16.19 -11.28 -3.03
CA ASP A 499 15.85 -11.21 -1.60
C ASP A 499 17.08 -10.86 -0.72
N TYR A 500 18.26 -11.38 -1.06
CA TYR A 500 19.51 -11.01 -0.38
C TYR A 500 19.81 -9.52 -0.57
N HIS A 501 19.69 -9.02 -1.82
CA HIS A 501 19.91 -7.63 -2.14
C HIS A 501 18.98 -6.70 -1.34
N VAL A 502 17.66 -6.95 -1.39
CA VAL A 502 16.66 -6.12 -0.69
C VAL A 502 16.80 -6.21 0.84
N ARG A 503 17.18 -7.36 1.41
CA ARG A 503 17.31 -7.50 2.88
C ARG A 503 18.63 -6.98 3.44
N ASN A 504 19.75 -7.12 2.73
CA ASN A 504 21.10 -6.90 3.27
C ASN A 504 21.84 -5.71 2.65
N GLU A 505 21.53 -5.33 1.42
CA GLU A 505 22.25 -4.27 0.68
C GLU A 505 21.37 -3.02 0.56
N HIS A 506 20.21 -3.12 -0.09
CA HIS A 506 19.30 -2.00 -0.38
C HIS A 506 18.05 -2.03 0.51
N ASN A 507 18.25 -2.26 1.81
CA ASN A 507 17.16 -2.33 2.78
C ASN A 507 16.59 -0.94 3.09
N MET A 508 15.34 -0.70 2.70
CA MET A 508 14.61 0.56 2.92
C MET A 508 14.67 1.03 4.38
N TRP A 509 14.57 0.13 5.36
CA TRP A 509 14.63 0.50 6.78
C TRP A 509 16.03 0.93 7.21
N SER A 510 17.09 0.44 6.56
CA SER A 510 18.46 0.88 6.83
C SER A 510 18.68 2.34 6.41
N TYR A 511 18.05 2.82 5.34
CA TYR A 511 18.06 4.25 5.00
C TYR A 511 17.32 5.08 6.06
N VAL A 512 16.12 4.66 6.49
CA VAL A 512 15.38 5.33 7.59
C VAL A 512 16.20 5.37 8.88
N PHE A 513 16.87 4.27 9.25
CA PHE A 513 17.76 4.22 10.41
C PHE A 513 19.04 5.06 10.24
N PHE A 514 19.53 5.26 9.00
CA PHE A 514 20.68 6.13 8.72
C PHE A 514 20.32 7.60 8.92
N PHE A 515 19.16 8.06 8.44
CA PHE A 515 18.69 9.43 8.69
C PHE A 515 18.41 9.69 10.18
N ILE A 516 17.80 8.72 10.87
CA ILE A 516 17.68 8.77 12.34
C ILE A 516 19.07 8.84 13.00
N HIS A 517 20.07 8.10 12.51
CA HIS A 517 21.44 8.12 13.05
C HIS A 517 22.10 9.49 12.89
N LEU A 518 22.00 10.13 11.72
CA LEU A 518 22.50 11.49 11.48
C LEU A 518 21.87 12.51 12.43
N ASN A 519 20.55 12.45 12.64
CA ASN A 519 19.82 13.35 13.54
C ASN A 519 20.12 13.08 15.04
N ASP A 520 20.49 11.85 15.41
CA ASP A 520 20.92 11.45 16.76
C ASP A 520 22.43 11.71 17.03
N MET A 521 23.15 12.28 16.07
CA MET A 521 24.58 12.62 16.12
C MET A 521 24.79 14.14 16.00
N LYS A 522 25.95 14.63 16.45
CA LYS A 522 26.32 16.04 16.28
C LYS A 522 26.96 16.27 14.91
N THR A 523 26.73 17.44 14.33
CA THR A 523 27.35 17.87 13.07
C THR A 523 28.89 17.94 13.14
N SER A 524 29.47 18.08 14.33
CA SER A 524 30.92 17.97 14.59
C SER A 524 31.49 16.55 14.45
N ASP A 525 30.64 15.54 14.54
CA ASP A 525 31.03 14.14 14.71
C ASP A 525 30.80 13.33 13.40
N TYR A 526 30.26 13.97 12.36
CA TYR A 526 30.01 13.39 11.04
C TYR A 526 31.30 13.10 10.26
N THR A 527 31.34 11.96 9.56
CA THR A 527 32.34 11.67 8.52
C THR A 527 32.09 12.48 7.24
N ALA A 528 33.07 12.50 6.33
CA ALA A 528 33.02 13.26 5.08
C ALA A 528 31.97 12.78 4.03
N ILE A 529 31.25 11.68 4.31
CA ILE A 529 30.11 11.22 3.50
C ILE A 529 28.80 11.52 4.23
N GLU A 530 28.73 11.30 5.55
CA GLU A 530 27.59 11.70 6.39
C GLU A 530 27.33 13.22 6.32
N LEU A 531 28.39 14.04 6.35
CA LEU A 531 28.31 15.49 6.17
C LEU A 531 27.90 15.90 4.74
N TYR A 532 28.20 15.08 3.73
CA TYR A 532 27.71 15.31 2.36
C TYR A 532 26.20 15.03 2.28
N VAL A 533 25.75 13.88 2.80
CA VAL A 533 24.32 13.53 2.83
C VAL A 533 23.52 14.54 3.64
N SER A 534 24.01 14.96 4.82
CA SER A 534 23.37 16.03 5.62
C SER A 534 23.11 17.28 4.79
N LYS A 535 24.10 17.75 4.02
CA LYS A 535 23.95 18.94 3.16
C LYS A 535 22.98 18.75 2.01
N GLN A 536 22.91 17.55 1.42
CA GLN A 536 21.91 17.26 0.38
C GLN A 536 20.49 17.22 0.98
N LEU A 537 20.33 16.68 2.19
CA LEU A 537 19.06 16.69 2.94
C LEU A 537 18.61 18.12 3.29
N ASP A 538 19.53 18.96 3.75
CA ASP A 538 19.29 20.39 4.04
C ASP A 538 18.88 21.19 2.78
N GLN A 539 19.10 20.64 1.58
CA GLN A 539 18.76 21.21 0.28
C GLN A 539 17.56 20.50 -0.40
N GLU A 540 16.93 19.54 0.26
CA GLU A 540 15.90 18.61 -0.29
C GLU A 540 16.33 17.87 -1.59
N SER A 541 17.63 17.75 -1.85
CA SER A 541 18.19 16.94 -2.94
C SER A 541 18.35 15.49 -2.49
N TYR A 542 17.87 14.54 -3.28
CA TYR A 542 18.01 13.10 -3.00
C TYR A 542 18.88 12.34 -4.01
N ASP A 543 19.71 13.06 -4.78
CA ASP A 543 20.56 12.52 -5.84
C ASP A 543 21.71 11.62 -5.33
N PHE A 544 21.87 11.53 -4.00
CA PHE A 544 22.80 10.62 -3.34
C PHE A 544 22.27 9.17 -3.22
N PHE A 545 20.99 8.93 -3.52
CA PHE A 545 20.45 7.56 -3.57
C PHE A 545 20.96 6.81 -4.82
N PRO A 546 21.18 5.49 -4.76
CA PRO A 546 21.81 4.72 -5.83
C PRO A 546 20.81 4.35 -6.95
N MET A 547 20.23 5.36 -7.58
CA MET A 547 19.25 5.18 -8.65
C MET A 547 19.88 4.45 -9.85
N ASN A 548 19.28 3.34 -10.27
CA ASN A 548 19.74 2.44 -11.32
C ASN A 548 21.16 1.84 -11.14
N ARG A 549 21.76 1.91 -9.94
CA ARG A 549 23.11 1.38 -9.64
C ARG A 549 23.10 0.50 -8.39
N ALA A 550 23.94 -0.53 -8.34
CA ALA A 550 24.14 -1.35 -7.13
C ALA A 550 25.56 -1.94 -7.11
N LEU A 551 26.22 -2.01 -5.95
CA LEU A 551 27.61 -2.49 -5.90
C LEU A 551 27.75 -3.94 -6.39
N CYS A 552 26.75 -4.78 -6.13
CA CYS A 552 26.71 -6.18 -6.58
C CYS A 552 26.55 -6.38 -8.10
N LEU A 553 26.15 -5.34 -8.85
CA LEU A 553 26.04 -5.38 -10.32
C LEU A 553 27.15 -4.57 -11.03
N SER A 554 28.01 -3.89 -10.27
CA SER A 554 28.95 -2.89 -10.79
C SER A 554 29.93 -3.39 -11.86
N SER A 555 30.28 -4.68 -11.88
CA SER A 555 31.10 -5.25 -12.95
C SER A 555 30.38 -5.26 -14.30
N ILE A 556 29.08 -5.56 -14.32
CA ILE A 556 28.28 -5.61 -15.55
C ILE A 556 27.88 -4.21 -16.02
N ASP A 557 27.74 -3.25 -15.10
CA ASP A 557 27.62 -1.83 -15.46
C ASP A 557 28.91 -1.35 -16.17
N ILE A 558 30.09 -1.87 -15.82
CA ILE A 558 31.36 -1.63 -16.53
C ILE A 558 31.38 -2.39 -17.87
N ASP A 559 31.23 -3.72 -17.89
CA ASP A 559 31.27 -4.54 -19.11
C ASP A 559 30.27 -4.03 -20.19
N SER A 560 29.07 -3.62 -19.74
CA SER A 560 28.02 -3.08 -20.61
C SER A 560 28.19 -1.60 -20.97
N THR A 561 29.13 -0.87 -20.38
CA THR A 561 29.52 0.48 -20.85
C THR A 561 30.74 0.43 -21.74
N GLU A 562 31.74 -0.41 -21.45
CA GLU A 562 32.89 -0.65 -22.33
C GLU A 562 32.44 -1.17 -23.71
N SER A 563 31.58 -2.18 -23.76
CA SER A 563 31.02 -2.70 -25.02
C SER A 563 30.22 -1.67 -25.84
N LYS A 564 29.52 -0.73 -25.18
CA LYS A 564 28.82 0.38 -25.87
C LYS A 564 29.81 1.46 -26.36
N ILE A 565 30.90 1.69 -25.64
CA ILE A 565 31.98 2.58 -26.07
C ILE A 565 32.66 2.00 -27.31
N ASP A 566 32.94 0.69 -27.34
CA ASP A 566 33.49 0.00 -28.52
C ASP A 566 32.55 0.04 -29.72
N GLU A 567 31.23 -0.13 -29.53
CA GLU A 567 30.26 0.01 -30.62
C GLU A 567 30.26 1.45 -31.18
N LEU A 568 30.25 2.47 -30.31
CA LEU A 568 30.31 3.87 -30.73
C LEU A 568 31.63 4.21 -31.43
N LEU A 569 32.76 3.67 -30.96
CA LEU A 569 34.06 3.80 -31.62
C LEU A 569 34.07 3.12 -33.00
N PHE A 570 33.44 1.96 -33.14
CA PHE A 570 33.28 1.28 -34.42
C PHE A 570 32.41 2.08 -35.40
N GLN A 571 31.30 2.66 -34.95
CA GLN A 571 30.47 3.56 -35.76
C GLN A 571 31.25 4.82 -36.19
N VAL A 572 31.93 5.49 -35.27
CA VAL A 572 32.72 6.72 -35.55
C VAL A 572 33.89 6.45 -36.50
N THR A 573 34.63 5.36 -36.30
CA THR A 573 35.74 4.98 -37.20
C THR A 573 35.25 4.60 -38.60
N THR A 574 34.11 3.92 -38.70
CA THR A 574 33.44 3.62 -39.98
C THR A 574 33.04 4.90 -40.71
N ILE A 575 32.45 5.89 -40.02
CA ILE A 575 32.10 7.20 -40.59
C ILE A 575 33.36 7.96 -41.06
N ALA A 576 34.42 7.99 -40.23
CA ALA A 576 35.68 8.64 -40.57
C ALA A 576 36.43 7.94 -41.72
N GLN A 577 36.25 6.63 -41.92
CA GLN A 577 36.76 5.91 -43.08
C GLN A 577 35.97 6.27 -44.35
N LYS A 578 34.64 6.22 -44.29
CA LYS A 578 33.76 6.62 -45.40
C LYS A 578 34.01 8.06 -45.87
N GLN A 579 34.21 9.01 -44.95
CA GLN A 579 34.57 10.40 -45.31
C GLN A 579 35.91 10.50 -46.05
N ARG A 580 36.92 9.71 -45.66
CA ARG A 580 38.22 9.65 -46.35
C ARG A 580 38.08 9.04 -47.75
N ASP A 581 37.26 8.01 -47.91
CA ASP A 581 36.97 7.40 -49.21
C ASP A 581 36.20 8.35 -50.14
N ASP A 582 35.18 9.07 -49.62
CA ASP A 582 34.47 10.14 -50.34
C ASP A 582 35.44 11.25 -50.81
N GLU A 583 36.42 11.64 -49.97
CA GLU A 583 37.46 12.59 -50.35
C GLU A 583 38.39 12.05 -51.44
N VAL A 584 38.83 10.79 -51.33
CA VAL A 584 39.67 10.14 -52.34
C VAL A 584 38.91 10.01 -53.66
N GLU A 585 37.60 9.72 -53.63
CA GLU A 585 36.79 9.64 -54.83
C GLU A 585 36.55 11.02 -55.46
N LYS A 586 36.34 12.08 -54.66
CA LYS A 586 36.32 13.49 -55.13
C LYS A 586 37.65 13.86 -55.80
N LYS A 587 38.79 13.51 -55.20
CA LYS A 587 40.14 13.74 -55.77
C LYS A 587 40.31 12.97 -57.10
N ARG A 588 39.90 11.70 -57.17
CA ARG A 588 39.88 10.88 -58.41
C ARG A 588 38.96 11.46 -59.49
N LYS A 589 37.80 12.02 -59.12
CA LYS A 589 36.87 12.69 -60.05
C LYS A 589 37.49 13.97 -60.63
N VAL A 590 38.18 14.77 -59.82
CA VAL A 590 38.92 15.96 -60.28
C VAL A 590 40.08 15.59 -61.21
N GLU A 591 40.87 14.57 -60.90
CA GLU A 591 41.95 14.07 -61.77
C GLU A 591 41.41 13.63 -63.15
N LYS A 592 40.35 12.81 -63.19
CA LYS A 592 39.70 12.42 -64.44
C LYS A 592 39.20 13.63 -65.24
N LEU A 593 38.74 14.69 -64.58
CA LEU A 593 38.30 15.92 -65.24
C LEU A 593 39.47 16.71 -65.85
N LYS A 594 40.61 16.79 -65.15
CA LYS A 594 41.86 17.37 -65.70
C LYS A 594 42.31 16.59 -66.94
N GLN A 595 42.30 15.25 -66.86
CA GLN A 595 42.74 14.36 -67.94
C GLN A 595 41.87 14.52 -69.20
N LYS A 596 40.54 14.61 -69.05
CA LYS A 596 39.63 14.96 -70.15
C LYS A 596 39.93 16.34 -70.75
N ARG A 597 40.11 17.38 -69.93
CA ARG A 597 40.48 18.73 -70.41
C ARG A 597 41.83 18.77 -71.13
N TRP A 598 42.79 17.93 -70.73
CA TRP A 598 44.06 17.76 -71.45
C TRP A 598 43.83 17.11 -72.82
N GLN A 599 43.06 16.01 -72.88
CA GLN A 599 42.68 15.36 -74.15
C GLN A 599 41.92 16.30 -75.09
N GLU A 600 40.99 17.12 -74.58
CA GLU A 600 40.28 18.13 -75.36
C GLU A 600 41.21 19.20 -75.92
N LYS A 601 42.18 19.70 -75.13
CA LYS A 601 43.20 20.64 -75.62
C LYS A 601 44.09 19.99 -76.69
N HIS A 602 44.55 18.76 -76.48
CA HIS A 602 45.35 18.02 -77.45
C HIS A 602 44.57 17.74 -78.75
N ARG A 603 43.28 17.42 -78.64
CA ARG A 603 42.38 17.27 -79.78
C ARG A 603 42.21 18.58 -80.54
N ARG A 604 41.98 19.72 -79.86
CA ARG A 604 41.92 21.04 -80.52
C ARG A 604 43.22 21.40 -81.23
N PHE A 605 44.37 21.02 -80.67
CA PHE A 605 45.69 21.24 -81.27
C PHE A 605 45.88 20.40 -82.55
N ILE A 606 45.51 19.12 -82.54
CA ILE A 606 45.57 18.24 -83.72
C ILE A 606 44.58 18.64 -84.82
N PHE A 607 43.40 19.16 -84.46
CA PHE A 607 42.38 19.60 -85.43
C PHE A 607 42.57 21.06 -85.94
N GLY A 608 43.72 21.70 -85.69
CA GLY A 608 44.21 22.83 -86.49
C GLY A 608 43.40 24.13 -86.45
N LEU A 609 42.48 24.32 -85.50
CA LEU A 609 41.69 25.54 -85.38
C LEU A 609 42.49 26.65 -84.66
N HIS A 610 43.20 27.44 -85.46
CA HIS A 610 43.82 28.71 -85.05
C HIS A 610 42.96 29.88 -85.50
N ASN A 611 42.84 30.91 -84.66
CA ASN A 611 42.46 32.28 -85.04
C ASN A 611 43.09 33.23 -84.01
N GLN A 612 43.40 34.44 -84.45
CA GLN A 612 43.90 35.54 -83.61
C GLN A 612 42.75 36.51 -83.31
N ASP A 613 43.08 37.75 -82.92
CA ASP A 613 42.19 38.84 -82.45
C ASP A 613 41.71 38.65 -80.99
N GLU A 614 41.82 39.62 -80.07
CA GLU A 614 42.37 40.99 -80.18
C GLU A 614 42.92 41.51 -78.83
N ASN A 615 43.57 42.68 -78.85
CA ASN A 615 43.87 43.55 -77.69
C ASN A 615 42.55 43.98 -76.97
N GLU A 616 42.47 44.47 -75.73
CA GLU A 616 43.44 44.78 -74.65
C GLU A 616 42.76 44.38 -73.30
N LEU A 617 43.01 44.87 -72.06
CA LEU A 617 43.82 45.94 -71.46
C LEU A 617 44.35 45.45 -70.09
N GLY A 618 45.47 46.00 -69.60
CA GLY A 618 46.19 45.44 -68.45
C GLY A 618 45.59 45.70 -67.05
N GLY A 619 45.74 44.73 -66.12
CA GLY A 619 45.45 44.92 -64.70
C GLY A 619 45.58 43.69 -63.81
N ARG A 620 46.69 43.58 -63.05
CA ARG A 620 46.93 42.70 -61.87
C ARG A 620 46.49 41.22 -61.97
N GLY A 621 47.44 40.32 -62.21
CA GLY A 621 47.27 38.89 -61.92
C GLY A 621 47.63 38.52 -60.47
N PRO A 622 47.18 37.35 -59.96
CA PRO A 622 47.74 36.71 -58.78
C PRO A 622 48.57 35.47 -59.16
N LEU A 623 49.87 35.46 -58.84
CA LEU A 623 50.75 34.30 -58.99
C LEU A 623 50.91 33.55 -57.66
N LEU A 624 50.47 32.28 -57.65
CA LEU A 624 51.01 31.11 -56.93
C LEU A 624 51.29 31.17 -55.38
N PRO A 625 51.40 30.02 -54.69
CA PRO A 625 51.46 29.98 -53.24
C PRO A 625 52.87 29.68 -52.65
N GLN A 626 53.00 29.94 -51.34
CA GLN A 626 54.00 29.45 -50.37
C GLN A 626 55.48 29.90 -50.49
N SER A 627 55.92 30.60 -49.44
CA SER A 627 57.25 30.48 -48.80
C SER A 627 57.13 30.99 -47.35
N GLY A 628 58.07 30.66 -46.46
CA GLY A 628 58.00 31.00 -45.03
C GLY A 628 59.30 31.56 -44.44
N SER A 629 59.29 31.75 -43.11
CA SER A 629 60.41 32.13 -42.22
C SER A 629 61.03 33.54 -42.35
N SER A 630 61.08 34.26 -41.22
CA SER A 630 62.29 34.90 -40.66
C SER A 630 61.97 35.59 -39.32
N ASN A 631 62.96 35.70 -38.43
CA ASN A 631 62.91 36.53 -37.20
C ASN A 631 63.37 37.96 -37.50
N GLU A 632 62.97 38.94 -36.70
CA GLU A 632 63.86 39.77 -35.85
C GLU A 632 63.12 40.94 -35.15
N GLY A 633 63.76 41.57 -34.14
CA GLY A 633 63.68 43.04 -33.99
C GLY A 633 62.74 43.68 -32.95
N GLY A 634 62.99 43.46 -31.66
CA GLY A 634 63.16 44.51 -30.63
C GLY A 634 62.16 45.67 -30.35
N TYR A 635 61.99 45.95 -29.05
CA TYR A 635 61.53 47.21 -28.41
C TYR A 635 60.04 47.65 -28.51
N GLY A 636 59.41 47.76 -27.34
CA GLY A 636 58.28 48.68 -27.07
C GLY A 636 58.75 49.86 -26.17
N PRO A 637 57.96 50.42 -25.23
CA PRO A 637 56.57 50.10 -24.87
C PRO A 637 55.63 51.36 -24.90
N PRO A 638 54.84 51.73 -23.87
CA PRO A 638 53.37 51.54 -23.76
C PRO A 638 52.64 52.91 -23.61
N PRO A 639 51.48 53.11 -22.91
CA PRO A 639 50.49 52.19 -22.28
C PRO A 639 48.98 52.60 -22.44
N LYS A 640 48.13 51.88 -21.66
CA LYS A 640 46.94 52.34 -20.89
C LYS A 640 45.50 52.11 -21.42
N ASN A 641 44.78 51.35 -20.59
CA ASN A 641 43.43 51.60 -20.03
C ASN A 641 42.13 51.44 -20.84
N SER A 642 41.42 50.36 -20.48
CA SER A 642 40.07 50.35 -19.89
C SER A 642 38.89 51.04 -20.58
N GLY A 643 37.85 50.24 -20.84
CA GLY A 643 36.64 50.33 -20.00
C GLY A 643 35.31 50.59 -20.72
N ASN A 644 34.32 49.75 -20.37
CA ASN A 644 32.87 49.97 -20.46
C ASN A 644 32.24 50.10 -21.86
N MET A 645 30.91 49.96 -22.04
CA MET A 645 29.86 49.11 -21.42
C MET A 645 28.57 49.34 -22.25
N LEU A 646 27.51 48.56 -21.98
CA LEU A 646 26.09 48.80 -22.37
C LEU A 646 25.74 48.54 -23.86
N SER A 647 24.53 48.08 -24.25
CA SER A 647 23.52 47.15 -23.66
C SER A 647 22.29 47.09 -24.61
N VAL A 648 21.29 46.23 -24.33
CA VAL A 648 19.90 46.17 -24.90
C VAL A 648 19.81 45.85 -26.42
N SER A 649 18.86 45.06 -26.96
CA SER A 649 17.73 44.27 -26.41
C SER A 649 17.28 43.15 -27.37
N ASP A 650 16.66 42.11 -26.79
CA ASP A 650 15.41 41.39 -27.16
C ASP A 650 15.13 40.76 -28.56
N GLU A 651 14.54 39.55 -28.51
CA GLU A 651 13.36 38.98 -29.23
C GLU A 651 13.10 39.18 -30.75
N SER A 652 12.44 38.26 -31.49
CA SER A 652 12.19 36.81 -31.35
C SER A 652 11.68 36.16 -32.68
N ASP A 653 11.60 34.82 -32.69
CA ASP A 653 10.58 33.98 -33.37
C ASP A 653 10.48 33.66 -34.89
N PHE A 654 10.09 32.39 -35.11
CA PHE A 654 9.18 31.80 -36.13
C PHE A 654 9.60 31.29 -37.54
N TYR A 655 10.21 30.08 -37.53
CA TYR A 655 9.63 28.80 -38.04
C TYR A 655 9.22 28.48 -39.53
N LYS A 656 9.72 27.30 -39.96
CA LYS A 656 9.06 26.14 -40.64
C LYS A 656 8.89 26.02 -42.19
N GLU A 657 9.78 25.19 -42.78
CA GLU A 657 9.47 23.85 -43.37
C GLU A 657 8.68 23.68 -44.69
N LYS A 658 8.97 22.61 -45.46
CA LYS A 658 8.38 22.38 -46.81
C LYS A 658 8.47 20.94 -47.35
N ARG A 659 7.31 20.27 -47.46
CA ARG A 659 6.93 19.16 -48.39
C ARG A 659 7.72 17.84 -48.37
N GLY A 660 7.08 16.79 -48.91
CA GLY A 660 7.69 15.50 -49.27
C GLY A 660 7.04 14.89 -50.53
N SER A 661 7.13 13.56 -50.66
CA SER A 661 6.56 12.67 -51.71
C SER A 661 7.17 12.70 -53.12
N ILE A 662 7.40 11.49 -53.66
CA ILE A 662 7.33 11.02 -55.08
C ILE A 662 7.54 9.48 -55.05
N SER A 663 7.11 8.72 -56.06
CA SER A 663 7.07 7.25 -55.99
C SER A 663 7.29 6.51 -57.33
N LEU A 664 7.99 5.37 -57.23
CA LEU A 664 7.89 4.12 -58.02
C LEU A 664 8.30 4.02 -59.52
N LEU A 665 8.64 2.77 -59.88
CA LEU A 665 8.83 2.11 -61.20
C LEU A 665 10.28 2.08 -61.77
N GLN A 666 10.82 0.93 -62.26
CA GLN A 666 10.47 -0.51 -62.09
C GLN A 666 11.60 -1.42 -62.65
N ILE A 667 11.50 -2.75 -62.45
CA ILE A 667 12.14 -3.85 -63.23
C ILE A 667 13.67 -4.01 -63.05
N LEU A 668 14.26 -5.17 -62.73
CA LEU A 668 13.86 -6.52 -62.24
C LEU A 668 15.06 -7.04 -61.36
N GLU A 669 15.20 -8.26 -60.82
CA GLU A 669 14.58 -9.59 -60.98
C GLU A 669 14.81 -10.45 -59.69
N GLY A 670 14.29 -11.69 -59.62
CA GLY A 670 14.68 -12.70 -58.61
C GLY A 670 13.54 -13.24 -57.72
N LEU A 671 13.25 -14.55 -57.83
CA LEU A 671 12.22 -15.33 -57.12
C LEU A 671 12.89 -16.50 -56.35
N PRO A 672 12.21 -17.26 -55.44
CA PRO A 672 10.75 -17.43 -55.31
C PRO A 672 10.14 -17.30 -53.89
N ASP A 673 8.82 -17.53 -53.90
CA ASP A 673 7.77 -17.65 -52.87
C ASP A 673 8.14 -18.50 -51.62
N ASP A 674 7.39 -18.48 -50.49
CA ASP A 674 5.92 -18.52 -50.38
C ASP A 674 5.31 -17.83 -49.13
N LYS A 675 3.97 -17.72 -49.11
CA LYS A 675 3.15 -17.01 -48.11
C LYS A 675 2.07 -17.94 -47.51
N SER A 676 1.74 -17.75 -46.24
CA SER A 676 0.34 -17.65 -45.81
C SER A 676 0.20 -17.03 -44.42
N SER A 677 -1.04 -16.75 -44.00
CA SER A 677 -1.38 -16.15 -42.71
C SER A 677 -2.74 -16.65 -42.20
N ARG A 678 -2.91 -16.57 -40.86
CA ARG A 678 -4.19 -16.30 -40.15
C ARG A 678 -5.08 -17.49 -39.72
N ALA A 679 -5.41 -17.49 -38.42
CA ALA A 679 -6.56 -18.10 -37.72
C ALA A 679 -6.67 -19.64 -37.52
N SER A 680 -6.64 -20.08 -36.24
CA SER A 680 -7.80 -20.57 -35.42
C SER A 680 -8.81 -21.58 -36.01
N PRO A 681 -9.43 -22.53 -35.24
CA PRO A 681 -9.16 -23.04 -33.87
C PRO A 681 -9.25 -24.60 -33.72
N GLN A 682 -9.32 -25.08 -32.46
CA GLN A 682 -10.00 -26.30 -31.95
C GLN A 682 -9.36 -27.71 -31.95
N SER A 683 -9.64 -28.40 -30.82
CA SER A 683 -9.84 -29.85 -30.57
C SER A 683 -8.74 -30.93 -30.74
N ARG A 684 -8.15 -31.32 -29.58
CA ARG A 684 -8.36 -32.60 -28.84
C ARG A 684 -7.81 -33.95 -29.41
N ILE A 685 -7.40 -34.82 -28.46
CA ILE A 685 -7.28 -36.32 -28.48
C ILE A 685 -5.85 -36.92 -28.62
N LEU A 686 -5.37 -37.52 -27.51
CA LEU A 686 -4.48 -38.70 -27.26
C LEU A 686 -3.20 -38.95 -28.14
N SER A 687 -2.20 -39.76 -27.78
CA SER A 687 -2.01 -40.83 -26.76
C SER A 687 -0.53 -40.83 -26.23
N ILE A 688 -0.16 -41.37 -25.05
CA ILE A 688 0.25 -42.79 -24.75
C ILE A 688 1.40 -43.27 -25.68
N SER A 689 2.57 -43.81 -25.26
CA SER A 689 3.04 -44.42 -23.98
C SER A 689 4.58 -44.41 -23.82
N ASP A 690 5.05 -44.53 -22.58
CA ASP A 690 6.13 -45.38 -22.02
C ASP A 690 7.35 -45.82 -22.88
N SER A 691 8.56 -45.68 -22.31
CA SER A 691 9.39 -46.84 -21.86
C SER A 691 10.67 -46.40 -21.14
N GLU A 692 11.06 -47.19 -20.12
CA GLU A 692 12.38 -47.16 -19.45
C GLU A 692 13.25 -48.30 -20.02
N GLU A 693 14.59 -48.19 -19.97
CA GLU A 693 15.50 -49.34 -19.70
C GLU A 693 16.96 -48.89 -19.43
N ASP A 694 17.66 -49.64 -18.57
CA ASP A 694 19.05 -49.42 -18.13
C ASP A 694 20.07 -50.30 -18.89
N THR A 695 21.33 -49.87 -19.03
CA THR A 695 22.49 -50.78 -19.25
C THR A 695 23.80 -50.33 -18.58
N ASP A 696 23.91 -50.61 -17.28
CA ASP A 696 25.01 -51.26 -16.53
C ASP A 696 26.49 -51.32 -17.01
N SER A 697 27.40 -51.23 -16.01
CA SER A 697 28.56 -52.14 -15.73
C SER A 697 30.06 -51.72 -15.91
N LEU A 698 30.89 -52.28 -14.98
CA LEU A 698 32.38 -52.35 -14.83
C LEU A 698 33.21 -51.05 -14.56
N GLY A 699 34.15 -50.98 -13.60
CA GLY A 699 34.36 -51.73 -12.33
C GLY A 699 35.81 -52.20 -11.98
N SER A 700 36.43 -51.70 -10.89
CA SER A 700 37.48 -52.40 -10.06
C SER A 700 37.92 -51.62 -8.79
N THR A 701 38.36 -52.34 -7.73
CA THR A 701 38.81 -51.91 -6.36
C THR A 701 39.82 -50.74 -6.26
N GLY A 702 40.06 -50.04 -5.13
CA GLY A 702 39.85 -50.28 -3.66
C GLY A 702 41.21 -50.35 -2.91
N PRO A 703 41.36 -50.26 -1.55
CA PRO A 703 40.36 -50.23 -0.44
C PRO A 703 40.42 -48.97 0.49
N VAL A 704 39.34 -48.64 1.24
CA VAL A 704 39.18 -48.69 2.74
C VAL A 704 40.29 -47.96 3.54
N ASP A 705 40.02 -46.91 4.32
CA ASP A 705 39.27 -46.98 5.60
C ASP A 705 38.29 -45.82 5.92
N SER A 706 37.47 -45.95 6.96
CA SER A 706 36.23 -45.18 7.18
C SER A 706 36.19 -44.27 8.43
N TYR A 707 35.46 -43.15 8.37
CA TYR A 707 34.84 -42.49 9.53
C TYR A 707 33.49 -41.83 9.20
N ASP A 708 32.56 -41.89 10.18
CA ASP A 708 31.14 -41.49 10.10
C ASP A 708 30.94 -39.98 9.83
N LEU A 709 30.10 -39.66 8.83
CA LEU A 709 29.73 -38.29 8.45
C LEU A 709 28.20 -38.08 8.38
N THR A 710 27.43 -38.92 9.08
CA THR A 710 25.96 -38.95 9.01
C THR A 710 25.28 -38.11 10.09
N LYS A 711 25.95 -37.85 11.22
CA LYS A 711 25.31 -37.34 12.45
C LYS A 711 25.18 -35.82 12.60
N SER A 712 25.63 -35.02 11.63
CA SER A 712 25.54 -33.54 11.66
C SER A 712 24.47 -32.94 10.74
N ARG A 713 23.72 -33.76 9.99
CA ARG A 713 22.78 -33.26 8.96
C ARG A 713 21.30 -33.29 9.37
N GLU A 714 20.96 -33.96 10.47
CA GLU A 714 19.58 -34.09 10.96
C GLU A 714 19.26 -33.07 12.08
N MET A 715 20.13 -32.92 13.09
CA MET A 715 19.93 -31.95 14.20
C MET A 715 19.84 -30.47 13.77
N SER A 716 20.18 -30.15 12.53
CA SER A 716 20.09 -28.80 11.97
C SER A 716 18.74 -28.49 11.30
N ARG A 717 17.88 -29.49 11.05
CA ARG A 717 16.56 -29.29 10.45
C ARG A 717 15.47 -29.07 11.49
N GLU A 718 15.42 -29.90 12.54
CA GLU A 718 14.40 -29.87 13.61
C GLU A 718 14.42 -28.61 14.53
N ARG A 719 15.12 -27.53 14.15
CA ARG A 719 15.20 -26.28 14.93
C ARG A 719 14.99 -24.99 14.15
N ILE A 720 14.64 -25.06 12.86
CA ILE A 720 14.32 -23.87 12.05
C ILE A 720 12.83 -23.80 11.72
N ASP A 721 12.19 -24.95 11.45
CA ASP A 721 10.79 -25.04 10.98
C ASP A 721 9.74 -24.83 12.10
N ALA A 722 10.11 -24.16 13.20
CA ALA A 722 9.27 -23.99 14.40
C ALA A 722 8.69 -22.57 14.57
N ILE A 723 9.04 -21.59 13.71
CA ILE A 723 8.51 -20.23 13.76
C ILE A 723 8.31 -19.70 12.32
N VAL A 724 7.08 -19.30 12.02
CA VAL A 724 6.59 -18.90 10.67
C VAL A 724 6.46 -20.07 9.69
N ASP A 725 5.43 -20.88 9.89
CA ASP A 725 4.55 -21.21 8.78
C ASP A 725 3.09 -21.33 9.25
N ALA A 726 2.16 -20.87 8.41
CA ALA A 726 0.72 -21.01 8.61
C ALA A 726 0.07 -21.16 7.22
N PRO A 727 -0.70 -22.24 6.96
CA PRO A 727 -0.97 -22.66 5.60
C PRO A 727 -1.89 -21.68 4.85
N ILE A 728 -1.47 -21.34 3.64
CA ILE A 728 -2.34 -20.68 2.66
C ILE A 728 -3.38 -21.70 2.20
N ILE A 729 -4.66 -21.43 2.45
CA ILE A 729 -5.76 -22.26 1.95
C ILE A 729 -5.90 -21.99 0.45
N VAL A 730 -5.45 -22.93 -0.36
CA VAL A 730 -5.73 -22.97 -1.81
C VAL A 730 -7.10 -23.63 -2.00
N LEU A 731 -8.05 -22.90 -2.58
CA LEU A 731 -9.34 -23.46 -3.01
C LEU A 731 -9.17 -24.16 -4.37
N PRO A 732 -9.66 -25.40 -4.54
CA PRO A 732 -9.68 -26.07 -5.85
C PRO A 732 -10.79 -25.52 -6.76
N GLU A 733 -10.58 -25.54 -8.08
CA GLU A 733 -11.67 -25.46 -9.06
C GLU A 733 -12.50 -26.75 -9.10
N PRO A 734 -13.78 -26.69 -9.51
CA PRO A 734 -14.68 -27.84 -9.48
C PRO A 734 -14.37 -28.84 -10.60
N GLN A 735 -14.38 -30.13 -10.24
CA GLN A 735 -14.44 -31.26 -11.19
C GLN A 735 -15.78 -31.99 -11.01
N THR A 736 -16.37 -32.43 -12.13
CA THR A 736 -17.65 -33.15 -12.17
C THR A 736 -17.45 -34.65 -12.02
N GLU A 737 -18.24 -35.32 -11.17
CA GLU A 737 -18.31 -36.79 -11.13
C GLU A 737 -19.40 -37.35 -12.06
N PRO A 738 -19.18 -38.54 -12.68
CA PRO A 738 -20.15 -39.24 -13.53
C PRO A 738 -20.97 -40.30 -12.77
N GLN A 739 -21.91 -40.95 -13.47
CA GLN A 739 -22.76 -42.04 -12.96
C GLN A 739 -22.17 -43.43 -13.28
N ASP A 740 -22.30 -44.42 -12.38
CA ASP A 740 -23.24 -45.56 -12.50
C ASP A 740 -22.84 -46.90 -11.80
N ALA A 741 -23.86 -47.49 -11.16
CA ALA A 741 -24.20 -48.93 -11.01
C ALA A 741 -23.15 -50.02 -10.62
N SER A 742 -23.39 -50.73 -9.50
CA SER A 742 -24.11 -52.04 -9.48
C SER A 742 -23.78 -52.96 -8.28
N SER A 743 -24.69 -53.91 -7.96
CA SER A 743 -24.62 -54.94 -6.89
C SER A 743 -24.60 -54.42 -5.42
N GLY A 744 -25.10 -55.15 -4.42
CA GLY A 744 -25.85 -56.41 -4.46
C GLY A 744 -26.30 -56.91 -3.07
N GLU A 745 -27.62 -56.88 -2.83
CA GLU A 745 -28.45 -57.97 -2.27
C GLU A 745 -27.92 -58.84 -1.10
N GLU A 746 -28.50 -58.68 0.10
CA GLU A 746 -29.12 -59.78 0.87
C GLU A 746 -30.03 -59.23 2.01
N THR A 747 -30.93 -60.06 2.57
CA THR A 747 -32.05 -59.61 3.46
C THR A 747 -32.18 -60.39 4.80
N PRO A 748 -33.36 -60.74 5.37
CA PRO A 748 -33.77 -60.36 6.75
C PRO A 748 -33.92 -61.62 7.67
N PRO A 749 -34.81 -61.77 8.69
CA PRO A 749 -35.76 -60.85 9.38
C PRO A 749 -35.87 -61.01 10.94
N ALA A 750 -36.85 -60.29 11.55
CA ALA A 750 -37.68 -60.69 12.72
C ALA A 750 -37.02 -60.88 14.12
N ASP A 751 -37.69 -60.78 15.28
CA ASP A 751 -39.00 -60.26 15.80
C ASP A 751 -38.91 -60.33 17.36
N ASP A 752 -39.69 -59.72 18.27
CA ASP A 752 -40.76 -58.70 18.33
C ASP A 752 -40.82 -58.19 19.83
N LEU A 753 -41.84 -57.40 20.21
CA LEU A 753 -42.40 -57.08 21.55
C LEU A 753 -42.18 -55.62 22.01
N LEU A 754 -43.03 -54.67 21.60
CA LEU A 754 -44.40 -54.35 22.11
C LEU A 754 -44.45 -53.41 23.33
N ALA A 755 -44.93 -52.17 23.11
CA ALA A 755 -46.06 -51.60 23.86
C ALA A 755 -46.64 -50.29 23.26
N ALA A 756 -47.95 -50.30 22.99
CA ALA A 756 -48.93 -49.19 23.09
C ALA A 756 -48.95 -47.95 22.13
N SER A 757 -50.12 -47.81 21.50
CA SER A 757 -50.86 -46.55 21.19
C SER A 757 -50.63 -45.76 19.88
N LEU A 758 -51.23 -46.28 18.81
CA LEU A 758 -51.85 -45.56 17.66
C LEU A 758 -52.92 -44.52 18.12
N ALA A 759 -53.55 -43.67 17.27
CA ALA A 759 -53.19 -42.99 16.00
C ALA A 759 -54.35 -42.06 15.54
N ALA A 760 -54.05 -41.07 14.68
CA ALA A 760 -54.93 -40.42 13.67
C ALA A 760 -54.05 -39.36 12.94
N MET A 761 -53.81 -39.30 11.63
CA MET A 761 -54.45 -39.79 10.39
C MET A 761 -55.49 -38.81 9.78
N ASP A 762 -55.23 -38.43 8.53
CA ASP A 762 -55.91 -37.40 7.74
C ASP A 762 -57.16 -37.90 6.99
N ASP A 763 -57.75 -36.97 6.23
CA ASP A 763 -58.79 -37.09 5.20
C ASP A 763 -60.23 -37.47 5.63
N TYR A 764 -61.18 -36.65 5.17
CA TYR A 764 -62.59 -36.99 5.04
C TYR A 764 -63.24 -36.14 3.94
N ASP A 765 -63.98 -36.77 3.03
CA ASP A 765 -64.87 -36.14 2.05
C ASP A 765 -66.05 -37.08 1.74
N GLY A 766 -67.21 -36.51 1.39
CA GLY A 766 -68.44 -37.25 1.01
C GLY A 766 -69.49 -37.47 2.12
N ASP A 767 -70.63 -36.77 1.97
CA ASP A 767 -72.05 -37.07 2.31
C ASP A 767 -72.41 -38.16 3.37
N ASP A 768 -73.47 -38.04 4.19
CA ASP A 768 -74.82 -37.49 3.93
C ASP A 768 -75.62 -37.25 5.26
N GLN A 769 -76.82 -36.69 5.14
CA GLN A 769 -77.99 -36.80 6.04
C GLN A 769 -78.04 -36.13 7.43
N GLN A 770 -78.81 -35.03 7.44
CA GLN A 770 -79.98 -34.79 8.32
C GLN A 770 -79.84 -34.57 9.86
N SER A 771 -80.09 -33.31 10.24
CA SER A 771 -81.23 -32.90 11.10
C SER A 771 -80.96 -32.28 12.48
N THR A 772 -81.33 -30.99 12.56
CA THR A 772 -81.97 -30.29 13.70
C THR A 772 -81.26 -30.07 15.04
N ARG A 773 -80.96 -28.79 15.28
CA ARG A 773 -81.33 -27.97 16.46
C ARG A 773 -80.89 -28.45 17.85
N LEU A 774 -79.95 -27.69 18.43
CA LEU A 774 -80.33 -26.54 19.27
C LEU A 774 -79.28 -25.42 19.19
#